data_AF-A0A3L6T198-F1
#
_entry.id   AF-A0A3L6T198-F1
#
_cell.length_a   1.000
_cell.length_b   1.000
_cell.length_c   1.000
_cell.angle_alpha   90.00
_cell.angle_beta   90.00
_cell.angle_gamma   90.00
#
_symmetry.space_group_name_H-M   'P 1'
#
loop_
_entity.id
_entity.type
_entity.pdbx_description
1 polymer ?
#
loop_
_entity_poly.entity_id
_entity_poly.type
_entity_poly.pdbx_seq_one_letter_code
_entity_poly.pdbx_strand_id
1 'polypeptide(L)'
;MDGGHCLLERLLRDKNAEPTDMPISLLKSITNHFADAQKIGCGGFAVVYKGLLKNGAIVAVKKLSNSICMDENKYNQEVSCLMRVKHRNVVRFLGYCADTQGKMIDYGGKFVMADIRERLLCFEYVPNGTLKDYITDASNGLEWRKRYRIIKGICEGLHYLHEMRIVHLDLKPANILLDDNMVPKIADFGISRCFDQEQSWAIATKLVGTLGYLAPESYTRKITSKLDMYSLGVIIIEILTGQKGYSSVENVLESWRNRLKTSSAIDTVLEQIRVFFEISIDCMDFNPEKRPTTRRIIELLEQMDRMDDFNETDVQQSNPTTSCIILRNTIETPQVKLEFQEARKRENGGEQGSAPLKLDDAAASKKAPLFSDDEKPPISIAGYAAGSTKGLVTIKPVKYFKDDAALTADTVTAEVEINATSSTTVREGLDLVVVLDVSGSMRWDKIESVKKAVLFVIMKLTPLDRLSIVTFSSDAARLTPLRSMTPAAQSELKALVHGLQAGGGTNIQAGLETALAVIANRVNTKARAANIFLVCDGTQTSGDARMVDPGQVAIYTFGFGRGTDHQLMSDIAKRSHGGTFSSVLDWSKVSLPFSQLLGGLLTEVAQDVELTITPMTEEGHVYTILVAPGTDYKQITDPATGAITIKFGTLFAGEARRVVITLTLKDVSAFSEEYDAPLAEVQHSFTAQGRLRDPRILRHIRILRTPAPSQAPGASSKVPAEIARLQHANAIRQARLLAEHGQLEDARYKLEDAQKALENNVLDGSRKLVNSLRAELQQLIKLMGTEEMFEAQGHPYALASESCHGLQRYAGRGGDEDDVHLFATPRMDTYLEQAKNFEEDPTAPVLTADEDVKQEINCQS
;
A
#
# COMPACT_ATOMS: atom_id res chain seq x y z
N MET A 1 -1.82 43.92 -21.09
CA MET A 1 -1.96 43.16 -19.82
C MET A 1 -3.19 43.58 -19.00
N ASP A 2 -3.82 44.75 -19.24
CA ASP A 2 -4.96 45.21 -18.42
C ASP A 2 -6.31 44.51 -18.68
N GLY A 3 -6.59 44.04 -19.91
CA GLY A 3 -7.89 43.44 -20.24
C GLY A 3 -8.23 42.15 -19.45
N GLY A 4 -7.22 41.38 -19.03
CA GLY A 4 -7.43 40.12 -18.30
C GLY A 4 -7.86 40.30 -16.84
N HIS A 5 -7.34 41.32 -16.15
CA HIS A 5 -7.79 41.62 -14.78
C HIS A 5 -9.24 42.10 -14.77
N CYS A 6 -9.61 42.98 -15.71
CA CYS A 6 -11.00 43.45 -15.86
C CYS A 6 -11.98 42.29 -16.11
N LEU A 7 -11.55 41.21 -16.79
CA LEU A 7 -12.37 40.03 -17.02
C LEU A 7 -12.73 39.32 -15.71
N LEU A 8 -11.74 38.93 -14.89
CA LEU A 8 -12.00 38.26 -13.61
C LEU A 8 -12.77 39.16 -12.64
N GLU A 9 -12.49 40.47 -12.63
CA GLU A 9 -13.25 41.42 -11.81
C GLU A 9 -14.73 41.48 -12.21
N ARG A 10 -15.02 41.46 -13.52
CA ARG A 10 -16.39 41.38 -14.02
C ARG A 10 -17.05 40.06 -13.63
N LEU A 11 -16.36 38.94 -13.79
CA LEU A 11 -16.87 37.62 -13.39
C LEU A 11 -17.13 37.53 -11.89
N LEU A 12 -16.34 38.21 -11.05
CA LEU A 12 -16.54 38.27 -9.60
C LEU A 12 -17.74 39.13 -9.19
N ARG A 13 -17.97 40.25 -9.89
CA ARG A 13 -19.08 41.18 -9.60
C ARG A 13 -20.42 40.68 -10.11
N ASP A 14 -20.45 40.19 -11.35
CA ASP A 14 -21.66 39.68 -11.96
C ASP A 14 -21.85 38.21 -11.61
N LYS A 15 -22.73 37.95 -10.63
CA LYS A 15 -23.11 36.59 -10.22
C LYS A 15 -23.72 35.79 -11.36
N ASN A 16 -24.16 36.45 -12.44
CA ASN A 16 -24.75 35.80 -13.59
C ASN A 16 -23.79 35.50 -14.74
N ALA A 17 -22.56 36.00 -14.69
CA ALA A 17 -21.61 35.80 -15.77
C ALA A 17 -21.20 34.33 -15.93
N GLU A 18 -21.14 33.89 -17.19
CA GLU A 18 -20.73 32.54 -17.55
C GLU A 18 -19.20 32.36 -17.40
N PRO A 19 -18.73 31.16 -17.02
CA PRO A 19 -17.30 30.85 -17.01
C PRO A 19 -16.70 30.94 -18.42
N THR A 20 -15.43 31.32 -18.52
CA THR A 20 -14.77 31.59 -19.82
C THR A 20 -13.34 31.04 -19.86
N ASP A 21 -12.78 30.91 -21.05
CA ASP A 21 -11.35 30.65 -21.24
C ASP A 21 -10.50 31.82 -20.72
N MET A 22 -9.37 31.50 -20.09
CA MET A 22 -8.46 32.47 -19.50
C MET A 22 -7.03 32.26 -19.97
N PRO A 23 -6.30 33.33 -20.31
CA PRO A 23 -4.90 33.20 -20.71
C PRO A 23 -4.01 32.82 -19.53
N ILE A 24 -3.08 31.88 -19.75
CA ILE A 24 -2.11 31.43 -18.73
C ILE A 24 -1.33 32.59 -18.10
N SER A 25 -1.07 33.65 -18.86
CA SER A 25 -0.34 34.83 -18.39
C SER A 25 -1.09 35.56 -17.26
N LEU A 26 -2.43 35.61 -17.33
CA LEU A 26 -3.25 36.21 -16.28
C LEU A 26 -3.17 35.38 -15.00
N LEU A 27 -3.36 34.07 -15.11
CA LEU A 27 -3.32 33.16 -13.95
C LEU A 27 -1.93 33.14 -13.30
N LYS A 28 -0.85 33.17 -14.10
CA LYS A 28 0.52 33.35 -13.60
C LYS A 28 0.69 34.67 -12.86
N SER A 29 0.17 35.77 -13.41
CA SER A 29 0.32 37.10 -12.79
C SER A 29 -0.36 37.17 -11.43
N ILE A 30 -1.62 36.74 -11.31
CA ILE A 30 -2.38 36.85 -10.06
C ILE A 30 -1.89 35.90 -8.96
N THR A 31 -1.21 34.80 -9.34
CA THR A 31 -0.65 33.81 -8.40
C THR A 31 0.83 34.03 -8.09
N ASN A 32 1.40 35.17 -8.51
CA ASN A 32 2.84 35.44 -8.42
C ASN A 32 3.70 34.29 -8.98
N HIS A 33 3.44 33.91 -10.23
CA HIS A 33 4.09 32.80 -10.94
C HIS A 33 3.95 31.44 -10.23
N PHE A 34 2.79 31.19 -9.60
CA PHE A 34 2.54 29.99 -8.80
C PHE A 34 3.54 29.81 -7.65
N ALA A 35 3.94 30.93 -7.01
CA ALA A 35 4.86 30.91 -5.88
C ALA A 35 4.31 30.07 -4.73
N ASP A 36 5.21 29.41 -3.99
CA ASP A 36 4.86 28.55 -2.86
C ASP A 36 4.07 29.30 -1.78
N ALA A 37 4.38 30.59 -1.57
CA ALA A 37 3.67 31.45 -0.63
C ALA A 37 2.17 31.66 -0.96
N GLN A 38 1.75 31.39 -2.20
CA GLN A 38 0.35 31.47 -2.61
C GLN A 38 -0.36 30.12 -2.55
N LYS A 39 0.31 29.02 -2.17
CA LYS A 39 -0.36 27.70 -2.06
C LYS A 39 -1.35 27.70 -0.90
N ILE A 40 -2.58 27.28 -1.18
CA ILE A 40 -3.67 27.13 -0.19
C ILE A 40 -4.16 25.69 -0.07
N GLY A 41 -3.76 24.81 -0.99
CA GLY A 41 -4.05 23.37 -0.90
C GLY A 41 -3.18 22.58 -1.87
N CYS A 42 -2.86 21.33 -1.50
CA CYS A 42 -2.11 20.41 -2.34
C CYS A 42 -2.76 19.02 -2.24
N GLY A 43 -3.25 18.51 -3.37
CA GLY A 43 -3.75 17.14 -3.49
C GLY A 43 -2.85 16.28 -4.37
N GLY A 44 -3.18 14.99 -4.53
CA GLY A 44 -2.37 14.05 -5.34
C GLY A 44 -2.27 14.40 -6.83
N PHE A 45 -3.23 15.18 -7.36
CA PHE A 45 -3.33 15.47 -8.80
C PHE A 45 -3.36 16.98 -9.14
N ALA A 46 -3.36 17.86 -8.13
CA ALA A 46 -3.46 19.30 -8.34
C ALA A 46 -2.92 20.10 -7.14
N VAL A 47 -2.47 21.31 -7.41
CA VAL A 47 -2.11 22.31 -6.40
C VAL A 47 -3.03 23.51 -6.57
N VAL A 48 -3.59 24.00 -5.47
CA VAL A 48 -4.47 25.17 -5.45
C VAL A 48 -3.72 26.37 -4.92
N TYR A 49 -3.76 27.46 -5.69
CA TYR A 49 -3.10 28.72 -5.40
C TYR A 49 -4.13 29.82 -5.14
N LYS A 50 -3.82 30.71 -4.20
CA LYS A 50 -4.49 31.99 -4.01
C LYS A 50 -4.06 32.95 -5.11
N GLY A 51 -5.03 33.50 -5.84
CA GLY A 51 -4.82 34.54 -6.83
C GLY A 51 -5.28 35.89 -6.30
N LEU A 52 -4.43 36.92 -6.35
CA LEU A 52 -4.76 38.28 -5.93
C LEU A 52 -4.93 39.19 -7.16
N LEU A 53 -6.12 39.79 -7.30
CA LEU A 53 -6.41 40.77 -8.33
C LEU A 53 -5.93 42.16 -7.93
N LYS A 54 -5.80 43.07 -8.90
CA LYS A 54 -5.35 44.46 -8.67
C LYS A 54 -6.25 45.23 -7.70
N ASN A 55 -7.55 44.96 -7.72
CA ASN A 55 -8.53 45.57 -6.81
C ASN A 55 -8.59 44.91 -5.41
N GLY A 56 -7.70 43.96 -5.11
CA GLY A 56 -7.65 43.24 -3.84
C GLY A 56 -8.59 42.03 -3.75
N ALA A 57 -9.43 41.76 -4.76
CA ALA A 57 -10.25 40.56 -4.78
C ALA A 57 -9.38 39.30 -4.90
N ILE A 58 -9.89 38.20 -4.34
CA ILE A 58 -9.15 36.93 -4.24
C ILE A 58 -9.89 35.85 -5.02
N VAL A 59 -9.14 35.01 -5.73
CA VAL A 59 -9.63 33.81 -6.41
C VAL A 59 -8.82 32.58 -6.01
N ALA A 60 -9.37 31.39 -6.25
CA ALA A 60 -8.64 30.13 -6.13
C ALA A 60 -8.29 29.60 -7.52
N VAL A 61 -7.03 29.26 -7.75
CA VAL A 61 -6.52 28.74 -9.02
C VAL A 61 -5.98 27.33 -8.80
N LYS A 62 -6.74 26.33 -9.25
CA LYS A 62 -6.35 24.92 -9.22
C LYS A 62 -5.52 24.61 -10.47
N LYS A 63 -4.23 24.34 -10.27
CA LYS A 63 -3.30 23.89 -11.31
C LYS A 63 -3.18 22.36 -11.26
N LEU A 64 -3.53 21.67 -12.33
CA LEU A 64 -3.37 20.22 -12.43
C LEU A 64 -1.88 19.86 -12.60
N SER A 65 -1.44 18.71 -12.07
CA SER A 65 -0.02 18.32 -12.05
C SER A 65 0.55 17.98 -13.44
N ASN A 66 1.63 18.66 -13.85
CA ASN A 66 2.30 18.47 -15.14
C ASN A 66 2.94 17.06 -15.26
N SER A 67 2.15 16.02 -15.53
CA SER A 67 2.65 14.77 -16.09
C SER A 67 2.69 14.89 -17.61
N ILE A 68 3.75 14.36 -18.24
CA ILE A 68 3.87 14.24 -19.71
C ILE A 68 2.70 13.43 -20.31
N CYS A 69 2.01 12.65 -19.47
CA CYS A 69 0.75 11.96 -19.76
C CYS A 69 -0.35 12.47 -18.82
N MET A 70 -0.83 13.71 -19.04
CA MET A 70 -2.08 14.15 -18.43
C MET A 70 -3.26 13.49 -19.14
N ASP A 71 -4.20 12.98 -18.37
CA ASP A 71 -5.47 12.46 -18.88
C ASP A 71 -6.38 13.63 -19.26
N GLU A 72 -6.30 14.08 -20.52
CA GLU A 72 -7.15 15.17 -21.06
C GLU A 72 -8.64 14.89 -20.86
N ASN A 73 -9.05 13.62 -20.83
CA ASN A 73 -10.45 13.27 -20.61
C ASN A 73 -10.90 13.67 -19.20
N LYS A 74 -10.04 13.60 -18.18
CA LYS A 74 -10.37 14.06 -16.82
C LYS A 74 -10.53 15.57 -16.76
N TYR A 75 -9.60 16.32 -17.38
CA TYR A 75 -9.71 17.78 -17.45
C TYR A 75 -11.00 18.21 -18.17
N ASN A 76 -11.25 17.64 -19.36
CA ASN A 76 -12.44 17.94 -20.15
C ASN A 76 -13.73 17.55 -19.42
N GLN A 77 -13.73 16.42 -18.70
CA GLN A 77 -14.87 15.99 -17.90
C GLN A 77 -15.15 16.95 -16.74
N GLU A 78 -14.11 17.35 -15.99
CA GLU A 78 -14.25 18.29 -14.86
C GLU A 78 -14.75 19.65 -15.36
N VAL A 79 -14.16 20.19 -16.45
CA VAL A 79 -14.64 21.42 -17.08
C VAL A 79 -16.08 21.28 -17.55
N SER A 80 -16.44 20.19 -18.24
CA SER A 80 -17.81 19.95 -18.73
C SER A 80 -18.85 19.97 -17.60
N CYS A 81 -18.52 19.38 -16.45
CA CYS A 81 -19.41 19.43 -15.30
C CYS A 81 -19.47 20.81 -14.67
N LEU A 82 -18.34 21.48 -14.47
CA LEU A 82 -18.30 22.82 -13.87
C LEU A 82 -19.01 23.88 -14.73
N MET A 83 -18.97 23.77 -16.06
CA MET A 83 -19.70 24.67 -16.97
C MET A 83 -21.22 24.60 -16.80
N ARG A 84 -21.79 23.53 -16.24
CA ARG A 84 -23.23 23.34 -16.02
C ARG A 84 -23.71 23.83 -14.65
N VAL A 85 -22.80 24.22 -13.76
CA VAL A 85 -23.10 24.32 -12.33
C VAL A 85 -23.07 25.76 -11.86
N LYS A 86 -24.20 26.20 -11.31
CA LYS A 86 -24.34 27.53 -10.73
C LYS A 86 -25.37 27.51 -9.61
N HIS A 87 -24.89 27.31 -8.39
CA HIS A 87 -25.74 27.19 -7.21
C HIS A 87 -25.07 27.81 -5.98
N ARG A 88 -25.86 28.36 -5.04
CA ARG A 88 -25.34 29.00 -3.81
C ARG A 88 -24.49 28.04 -2.96
N ASN A 89 -24.84 26.76 -2.94
CA ASN A 89 -24.16 25.70 -2.20
C ASN A 89 -23.17 24.87 -3.03
N VAL A 90 -22.70 25.40 -4.15
CA VAL A 90 -21.57 24.83 -4.91
C VAL A 90 -20.55 25.94 -5.14
N VAL A 91 -19.25 25.61 -5.06
CA VAL A 91 -18.19 26.58 -5.31
C VAL A 91 -18.31 27.10 -6.73
N ARG A 92 -18.37 28.42 -6.88
CA ARG A 92 -18.55 29.04 -8.19
C ARG A 92 -17.30 28.93 -9.04
N PHE A 93 -17.47 28.30 -10.20
CA PHE A 93 -16.46 28.24 -11.25
C PHE A 93 -16.42 29.55 -12.05
N LEU A 94 -15.22 30.09 -12.25
CA LEU A 94 -15.00 31.34 -12.98
C LEU A 94 -14.48 31.09 -14.40
N GLY A 95 -13.79 29.98 -14.62
CA GLY A 95 -13.32 29.59 -15.94
C GLY A 95 -12.05 28.74 -15.92
N TYR A 96 -11.48 28.52 -17.09
CA TYR A 96 -10.43 27.53 -17.30
C TYR A 96 -9.29 28.04 -18.17
N CYS A 97 -8.15 27.37 -18.09
CA CYS A 97 -7.00 27.58 -18.98
C CYS A 97 -6.55 26.24 -19.55
N ALA A 98 -6.51 26.13 -20.87
CA ALA A 98 -5.98 25.00 -21.62
C ALA A 98 -4.86 25.49 -22.55
N ASP A 99 -3.67 25.70 -21.98
CA ASP A 99 -2.52 26.23 -22.71
C ASP A 99 -1.54 25.08 -23.02
N THR A 100 -1.05 24.99 -24.26
CA THR A 100 -0.08 23.98 -24.68
C THR A 100 1.08 24.70 -25.37
N GLN A 101 2.28 24.57 -24.80
CA GLN A 101 3.49 25.23 -25.31
C GLN A 101 4.57 24.20 -25.58
N GLY A 102 5.10 24.17 -26.80
CA GLY A 102 6.30 23.40 -27.09
C GLY A 102 7.53 24.01 -26.42
N LYS A 103 8.30 23.20 -25.68
CA LYS A 103 9.59 23.59 -25.10
C LYS A 103 10.65 22.56 -25.41
N MET A 104 11.87 23.05 -25.69
CA MET A 104 13.05 22.19 -25.74
C MET A 104 13.41 21.74 -24.33
N ILE A 105 13.41 20.43 -24.09
CA ILE A 105 13.78 19.80 -22.81
C ILE A 105 14.93 18.82 -23.03
N ASP A 106 15.84 18.71 -22.06
CA ASP A 106 16.87 17.67 -22.06
C ASP A 106 16.28 16.34 -21.57
N TYR A 107 16.38 15.30 -22.40
CA TYR A 107 16.00 13.94 -22.07
C TYR A 107 17.16 13.00 -22.40
N GLY A 108 17.88 12.56 -21.37
CA GLY A 108 19.01 11.63 -21.52
C GLY A 108 20.19 12.21 -22.29
N GLY A 109 20.45 13.53 -22.20
CA GLY A 109 21.54 14.22 -22.89
C GLY A 109 21.20 14.67 -24.31
N LYS A 110 19.93 14.61 -24.71
CA LYS A 110 19.42 15.07 -26.01
C LYS A 110 18.31 16.09 -25.80
N PHE A 111 18.39 17.23 -26.50
CA PHE A 111 17.31 18.20 -26.51
C PHE A 111 16.18 17.73 -27.43
N VAL A 112 14.99 17.54 -26.86
CA VAL A 112 13.76 17.16 -27.60
C VAL A 112 12.71 18.25 -27.42
N MET A 113 11.94 18.51 -28.48
CA MET A 113 10.80 19.43 -28.41
C MET A 113 9.62 18.71 -27.78
N ALA A 114 9.21 19.11 -26.58
CA ALA A 114 8.10 18.51 -25.84
C ALA A 114 6.96 19.51 -25.63
N ASP A 115 5.74 19.05 -25.84
CA ASP A 115 4.54 19.84 -25.52
C ASP A 115 4.32 19.87 -24.01
N ILE A 116 4.46 21.05 -23.41
CA ILE A 116 4.09 21.31 -22.03
C ILE A 116 2.64 21.77 -22.00
N ARG A 117 1.79 20.95 -21.41
CA ARG A 117 0.36 21.24 -21.23
C ARG A 117 0.13 21.84 -19.86
N GLU A 118 -0.41 23.05 -19.82
CA GLU A 118 -0.83 23.78 -18.63
C GLU A 118 -2.35 23.76 -18.58
N ARG A 119 -2.90 22.99 -17.63
CA ARG A 119 -4.34 22.84 -17.39
C ARG A 119 -4.68 23.43 -16.02
N LEU A 120 -5.49 24.49 -16.02
CA LEU A 120 -5.89 25.19 -14.80
C LEU A 120 -7.38 25.47 -14.78
N LEU A 121 -7.90 25.56 -13.56
CA LEU A 121 -9.29 25.89 -13.25
C LEU A 121 -9.29 27.06 -12.25
N CYS A 122 -10.15 28.04 -12.47
CA CYS A 122 -10.27 29.23 -11.62
C CYS A 122 -11.66 29.27 -10.97
N PHE A 123 -11.69 29.50 -9.67
CA PHE A 123 -12.88 29.49 -8.82
C PHE A 123 -12.95 30.75 -7.96
N GLU A 124 -14.13 31.03 -7.41
CA GLU A 124 -14.24 31.94 -6.28
C GLU A 124 -13.39 31.45 -5.10
N TYR A 125 -12.82 32.38 -4.33
CA TYR A 125 -12.13 32.02 -3.10
C TYR A 125 -13.14 31.89 -1.95
N VAL A 126 -13.04 30.79 -1.21
CA VAL A 126 -13.93 30.48 -0.08
C VAL A 126 -13.09 30.48 1.21
N PRO A 127 -13.29 31.44 2.13
CA PRO A 127 -12.27 31.80 3.12
C PRO A 127 -12.23 30.94 4.39
N ASN A 128 -13.34 30.33 4.82
CA ASN A 128 -13.39 29.59 6.09
C ASN A 128 -12.97 28.12 5.96
N GLY A 129 -12.12 27.79 5.00
CA GLY A 129 -11.57 26.43 4.86
C GLY A 129 -12.64 25.37 4.59
N THR A 130 -12.41 24.15 5.09
CA THR A 130 -13.25 22.98 4.82
C THR A 130 -14.10 22.60 6.03
N LEU A 131 -15.23 21.93 5.81
CA LEU A 131 -16.08 21.40 6.88
C LEU A 131 -15.32 20.42 7.78
N LYS A 132 -14.32 19.70 7.24
CA LYS A 132 -13.46 18.79 8.01
C LYS A 132 -12.84 19.49 9.23
N ASP A 133 -12.45 20.76 9.08
CA ASP A 133 -11.78 21.54 10.12
C ASP A 133 -12.70 21.86 11.31
N TYR A 134 -14.02 21.66 11.17
CA TYR A 134 -15.04 22.00 12.17
C TYR A 134 -15.74 20.80 12.82
N ILE A 135 -15.51 19.57 12.32
CA ILE A 135 -16.22 18.37 12.77
C ILE A 135 -15.37 17.42 13.64
N THR A 136 -14.04 17.55 13.65
CA THR A 136 -13.12 16.57 14.30
C THR A 136 -12.74 16.86 15.75
N ASP A 137 -13.20 17.97 16.34
CA ASP A 137 -12.83 18.37 17.71
C ASP A 137 -14.07 18.72 18.55
N ALA A 138 -14.27 17.97 19.66
CA ALA A 138 -15.34 18.22 20.63
C ALA A 138 -15.21 19.60 21.31
N SER A 139 -14.02 20.22 21.28
CA SER A 139 -13.74 21.49 21.95
C SER A 139 -13.98 22.75 21.09
N ASN A 140 -14.20 22.62 19.78
CA ASN A 140 -14.52 23.72 18.85
C ASN A 140 -15.95 23.66 18.26
N GLY A 141 -16.82 22.86 18.88
CA GLY A 141 -18.05 22.38 18.24
C GLY A 141 -19.01 23.50 17.81
N LEU A 142 -19.29 23.58 16.51
CA LEU A 142 -20.42 24.33 15.96
C LEU A 142 -21.71 24.05 16.75
N GLU A 143 -22.43 25.10 17.11
CA GLU A 143 -23.77 25.01 17.67
C GLU A 143 -24.72 24.33 16.68
N TRP A 144 -25.75 23.66 17.20
CA TRP A 144 -26.71 22.92 16.39
C TRP A 144 -27.26 23.74 15.22
N ARG A 145 -27.66 25.00 15.45
CA ARG A 145 -28.22 25.86 14.40
C ARG A 145 -27.27 26.04 13.21
N LYS A 146 -25.95 26.10 13.45
CA LYS A 146 -24.94 26.16 12.37
C LYS A 146 -24.84 24.82 11.66
N ARG A 147 -24.81 23.71 12.40
CA ARG A 147 -24.79 22.34 11.84
C ARG A 147 -26.02 22.06 10.97
N TYR A 148 -27.21 22.43 11.45
CA TYR A 148 -28.47 22.35 10.71
C TYR A 148 -28.36 23.06 9.36
N ARG A 149 -27.93 24.33 9.36
CA ARG A 149 -27.77 25.13 8.13
C ARG A 149 -26.74 24.52 7.18
N ILE A 150 -25.67 23.95 7.71
CA ILE A 150 -24.66 23.25 6.92
C ILE A 150 -25.24 21.98 6.29
N ILE A 151 -25.90 21.11 7.07
CA ILE A 151 -26.50 19.88 6.52
C ILE A 151 -27.53 20.24 5.44
N LYS A 152 -28.42 21.19 5.74
CA LYS A 152 -29.43 21.68 4.79
C LYS A 152 -28.79 22.21 3.49
N GLY A 153 -27.77 23.06 3.59
CA GLY A 153 -27.08 23.59 2.42
C GLY A 153 -26.35 22.52 1.60
N ILE A 154 -25.79 21.48 2.23
CA ILE A 154 -25.21 20.34 1.52
C ILE A 154 -26.30 19.58 0.75
N CYS A 155 -27.45 19.32 1.39
CA CYS A 155 -28.60 18.68 0.75
C CYS A 155 -29.12 19.49 -0.44
N GLU A 156 -29.27 20.82 -0.30
CA GLU A 156 -29.67 21.73 -1.38
C GLU A 156 -28.67 21.72 -2.55
N GLY A 157 -27.37 21.77 -2.24
CA GLY A 157 -26.31 21.68 -3.24
C GLY A 157 -26.32 20.34 -3.98
N LEU A 158 -26.43 19.23 -3.27
CA LEU A 158 -26.44 17.90 -3.87
C LEU A 158 -27.73 17.66 -4.68
N HIS A 159 -28.86 18.17 -4.21
CA HIS A 159 -30.12 18.13 -4.96
C HIS A 159 -29.98 18.82 -6.30
N TYR A 160 -29.45 20.05 -6.32
CA TYR A 160 -29.16 20.77 -7.55
C TYR A 160 -28.25 19.99 -8.50
N LEU A 161 -27.16 19.39 -7.97
CA LEU A 161 -26.25 18.57 -8.81
C LEU A 161 -26.97 17.38 -9.43
N HIS A 162 -27.79 16.66 -8.67
CA HIS A 162 -28.55 15.51 -9.19
C HIS A 162 -29.63 15.92 -10.19
N GLU A 163 -30.30 17.07 -10.02
CA GLU A 163 -31.22 17.63 -11.03
C GLU A 163 -30.47 17.98 -12.32
N MET A 164 -29.26 18.53 -12.19
CA MET A 164 -28.36 18.76 -13.31
C MET A 164 -27.72 17.47 -13.84
N ARG A 165 -28.09 16.30 -13.32
CA ARG A 165 -27.58 14.96 -13.68
C ARG A 165 -26.06 14.82 -13.51
N ILE A 166 -25.55 15.41 -12.44
CA ILE A 166 -24.15 15.35 -12.06
C ILE A 166 -24.04 14.48 -10.81
N VAL A 167 -23.25 13.42 -10.89
CA VAL A 167 -22.87 12.60 -9.72
C VAL A 167 -21.48 13.03 -9.27
N HIS A 168 -21.36 13.43 -8.01
CA HIS A 168 -20.15 14.05 -7.48
C HIS A 168 -19.01 13.04 -7.31
N LEU A 169 -19.31 11.86 -6.75
CA LEU A 169 -18.44 10.71 -6.51
C LEU A 169 -17.33 10.88 -5.46
N ASP A 170 -16.99 12.11 -5.08
CA ASP A 170 -16.05 12.39 -3.99
C ASP A 170 -16.64 13.28 -2.88
N LEU A 171 -17.92 13.05 -2.51
CA LEU A 171 -18.54 13.86 -1.48
C LEU A 171 -17.96 13.49 -0.10
N LYS A 172 -17.27 14.45 0.53
CA LYS A 172 -16.64 14.32 1.85
C LYS A 172 -16.47 15.69 2.50
N PRO A 173 -16.30 15.81 3.83
CA PRO A 173 -16.14 17.10 4.51
C PRO A 173 -14.95 17.94 4.03
N ALA A 174 -13.88 17.30 3.55
CA ALA A 174 -12.74 18.01 2.95
C ALA A 174 -13.09 18.72 1.61
N ASN A 175 -14.17 18.28 0.94
CA ASN A 175 -14.68 18.84 -0.31
C ASN A 175 -15.92 19.73 -0.09
N ILE A 176 -16.26 20.07 1.16
CA ILE A 176 -17.30 21.04 1.49
C ILE A 176 -16.62 22.28 2.07
N LEU A 177 -16.55 23.37 1.31
CA LEU A 177 -15.97 24.63 1.78
C LEU A 177 -17.02 25.49 2.48
N LEU A 178 -16.57 26.36 3.39
CA LEU A 178 -17.45 27.27 4.13
C LEU A 178 -17.17 28.72 3.74
N ASP A 179 -18.19 29.44 3.30
CA ASP A 179 -18.05 30.87 2.98
C ASP A 179 -18.03 31.75 4.24
N ASP A 180 -17.89 33.07 4.05
CA ASP A 180 -17.86 34.06 5.14
C ASP A 180 -19.06 33.97 6.11
N ASN A 181 -20.20 33.44 5.64
CA ASN A 181 -21.42 33.28 6.41
C ASN A 181 -21.63 31.84 6.92
N MET A 182 -20.60 30.99 6.84
CA MET A 182 -20.64 29.56 7.15
C MET A 182 -21.65 28.78 6.28
N VAL A 183 -21.96 29.28 5.08
CA VAL A 183 -22.80 28.56 4.12
C VAL A 183 -21.91 27.52 3.41
N PRO A 184 -22.33 26.24 3.35
CA PRO A 184 -21.54 25.19 2.73
C PRO A 184 -21.58 25.29 1.21
N LYS A 185 -20.43 25.03 0.58
CA LYS A 185 -20.23 24.99 -0.86
C LYS A 185 -19.51 23.70 -1.26
N ILE A 186 -20.19 22.84 -2.02
CA ILE A 186 -19.61 21.61 -2.57
C ILE A 186 -18.51 21.98 -3.56
N ALA A 187 -17.35 21.33 -3.47
CA ALA A 187 -16.16 21.61 -4.26
C ALA A 187 -15.54 20.31 -4.81
N ASP A 188 -14.59 20.48 -5.72
CA ASP A 188 -13.76 19.41 -6.32
C ASP A 188 -14.51 18.37 -7.18
N PHE A 189 -14.65 18.71 -8.47
CA PHE A 189 -15.36 17.90 -9.46
C PHE A 189 -14.42 16.98 -10.27
N GLY A 190 -13.19 16.75 -9.79
CA GLY A 190 -12.13 16.08 -10.55
C GLY A 190 -12.41 14.62 -10.93
N ILE A 191 -13.36 13.97 -10.27
CA ILE A 191 -13.84 12.63 -10.63
C ILE A 191 -15.33 12.58 -10.94
N SER A 192 -16.03 13.71 -10.90
CA SER A 192 -17.48 13.77 -11.10
C SER A 192 -17.88 13.36 -12.50
N ARG A 193 -19.14 12.90 -12.63
CA ARG A 193 -19.70 12.47 -13.90
C ARG A 193 -20.98 13.22 -14.22
N CYS A 194 -21.04 13.68 -15.46
CA CYS A 194 -22.21 14.32 -16.04
C CYS A 194 -22.91 13.35 -16.98
N PHE A 195 -24.18 13.08 -16.73
CA PHE A 195 -24.99 12.24 -17.61
C PHE A 195 -25.74 13.08 -18.65
N ASP A 196 -25.90 12.49 -19.83
CA ASP A 196 -26.77 12.98 -20.90
C ASP A 196 -28.24 12.66 -20.62
N GLN A 197 -29.17 13.18 -21.45
CA GLN A 197 -30.61 13.06 -21.23
C GLN A 197 -31.16 11.62 -21.21
N GLU A 198 -30.43 10.66 -21.78
CA GLU A 198 -30.84 9.24 -21.83
C GLU A 198 -30.08 8.36 -20.81
N GLN A 199 -29.08 8.91 -20.12
CA GLN A 199 -28.23 8.16 -19.19
C GLN A 199 -28.63 8.42 -17.74
N SER A 200 -28.78 7.34 -16.96
CA SER A 200 -29.03 7.38 -15.51
C SER A 200 -27.96 6.64 -14.70
N TRP A 201 -27.03 5.99 -15.39
CA TRP A 201 -25.90 5.28 -14.80
C TRP A 201 -24.76 5.19 -15.83
N ALA A 202 -23.54 4.93 -15.34
CA ALA A 202 -22.40 4.55 -16.17
C ALA A 202 -21.56 3.48 -15.46
N ILE A 203 -20.61 2.90 -16.18
CA ILE A 203 -19.60 2.00 -15.62
C ILE A 203 -18.28 2.77 -15.53
N ALA A 204 -17.70 2.86 -14.33
CA ALA A 204 -16.36 3.37 -14.13
C ALA A 204 -15.31 2.34 -14.57
N THR A 205 -14.19 2.78 -15.14
CA THR A 205 -13.07 1.88 -15.48
C THR A 205 -12.28 1.39 -14.26
N LYS A 206 -12.44 2.06 -13.11
CA LYS A 206 -11.78 1.75 -11.83
C LYS A 206 -12.67 2.22 -10.68
N LEU A 207 -12.38 1.78 -9.46
CA LEU A 207 -13.03 2.33 -8.26
C LEU A 207 -12.70 3.83 -8.12
N VAL A 208 -13.72 4.64 -7.81
CA VAL A 208 -13.60 6.10 -7.68
C VAL A 208 -14.29 6.58 -6.40
N GLY A 209 -13.67 7.54 -5.71
CA GLY A 209 -14.16 8.15 -4.46
C GLY A 209 -13.18 7.95 -3.30
N THR A 210 -13.55 8.42 -2.11
CA THR A 210 -12.69 8.40 -0.91
C THR A 210 -13.14 7.36 0.11
N LEU A 211 -12.21 6.52 0.57
CA LEU A 211 -12.45 5.52 1.62
C LEU A 211 -13.10 6.15 2.87
N GLY A 212 -14.08 5.43 3.42
CA GLY A 212 -14.94 5.90 4.51
C GLY A 212 -16.22 6.61 4.06
N TYR A 213 -16.28 7.13 2.82
CA TYR A 213 -17.51 7.71 2.23
C TYR A 213 -18.06 6.90 1.05
N LEU A 214 -17.37 5.84 0.64
CA LEU A 214 -17.79 4.95 -0.44
C LEU A 214 -18.99 4.10 -0.03
N ALA A 215 -20.01 4.08 -0.89
CA ALA A 215 -21.13 3.15 -0.74
C ALA A 215 -20.66 1.71 -0.89
N PRO A 216 -21.28 0.73 -0.21
CA PRO A 216 -20.90 -0.68 -0.30
C PRO A 216 -20.82 -1.12 -1.75
N GLU A 217 -21.83 -0.87 -2.57
CA GLU A 217 -21.88 -1.26 -3.98
C GLU A 217 -20.90 -0.53 -4.91
N SER A 218 -20.09 0.42 -4.42
CA SER A 218 -19.10 1.14 -5.25
C SER A 218 -18.12 0.17 -5.94
N TYR A 219 -17.87 -1.02 -5.37
CA TYR A 219 -17.07 -2.08 -5.98
C TYR A 219 -17.66 -2.59 -7.31
N THR A 220 -18.97 -2.46 -7.52
CA THR A 220 -19.63 -2.84 -8.79
C THR A 220 -19.28 -1.91 -9.94
N ARG A 221 -18.59 -0.78 -9.67
CA ARG A 221 -18.24 0.30 -10.62
C ARG A 221 -19.43 0.97 -11.28
N LYS A 222 -20.65 0.61 -10.90
CA LYS A 222 -21.87 1.23 -11.42
C LYS A 222 -22.05 2.59 -10.77
N ILE A 223 -21.77 3.63 -11.54
CA ILE A 223 -21.95 5.02 -11.16
C ILE A 223 -23.45 5.34 -11.21
N THR A 224 -24.01 5.70 -10.06
CA THR A 224 -25.39 6.23 -9.95
C THR A 224 -25.41 7.36 -8.91
N SER A 225 -26.46 8.18 -8.91
CA SER A 225 -26.67 9.20 -7.87
C SER A 225 -26.77 8.62 -6.46
N LYS A 226 -27.10 7.31 -6.33
CA LYS A 226 -27.19 6.62 -5.04
C LYS A 226 -25.85 6.51 -4.31
N LEU A 227 -24.72 6.58 -5.03
CA LEU A 227 -23.39 6.62 -4.43
C LEU A 227 -23.20 7.89 -3.60
N ASP A 228 -23.56 9.05 -4.15
CA ASP A 228 -23.50 10.32 -3.40
C ASP A 228 -24.45 10.34 -2.20
N MET A 229 -25.60 9.66 -2.29
CA MET A 229 -26.54 9.55 -1.17
C MET A 229 -25.91 8.83 0.02
N TYR A 230 -25.16 7.76 -0.22
CA TYR A 230 -24.44 7.08 0.86
C TYR A 230 -23.40 8.00 1.49
N SER A 231 -22.59 8.68 0.68
CA SER A 231 -21.60 9.64 1.16
C SER A 231 -22.24 10.78 1.97
N LEU A 232 -23.41 11.27 1.56
CA LEU A 232 -24.20 12.25 2.31
C LEU A 232 -24.59 11.71 3.69
N GLY A 233 -25.06 10.47 3.78
CA GLY A 233 -25.41 9.83 5.05
C GLY A 233 -24.23 9.78 6.03
N VAL A 234 -23.05 9.38 5.53
CA VAL A 234 -21.81 9.39 6.35
C VAL A 234 -21.46 10.80 6.83
N ILE A 235 -21.55 11.81 5.96
CA ILE A 235 -21.27 13.21 6.33
C ILE A 235 -22.24 13.69 7.40
N ILE A 236 -23.53 13.38 7.29
CA ILE A 236 -24.54 13.76 8.29
C ILE A 236 -24.18 13.12 9.63
N ILE A 237 -23.89 11.82 9.68
CA ILE A 237 -23.44 11.15 10.91
C ILE A 237 -22.21 11.85 11.51
N GLU A 238 -21.20 12.14 10.69
CA GLU A 238 -19.98 12.78 11.16
C GLU A 238 -20.25 14.19 11.72
N ILE A 239 -21.19 14.95 11.12
CA ILE A 239 -21.65 16.24 11.67
C ILE A 239 -22.43 16.03 12.98
N LEU A 240 -23.22 14.96 13.12
CA LEU A 240 -24.01 14.70 14.33
C LEU A 240 -23.14 14.25 15.51
N THR A 241 -22.14 13.40 15.27
CA THR A 241 -21.40 12.68 16.31
C THR A 241 -19.96 13.17 16.49
N GLY A 242 -19.37 13.82 15.48
CA GLY A 242 -17.94 14.15 15.43
C GLY A 242 -17.03 12.96 15.10
N GLN A 243 -17.60 11.79 14.80
CA GLN A 243 -16.86 10.57 14.47
C GLN A 243 -17.48 9.87 13.25
N LYS A 244 -16.66 9.11 12.53
CA LYS A 244 -17.15 8.22 11.46
C LYS A 244 -17.54 6.88 12.08
N GLY A 245 -18.79 6.47 11.95
CA GLY A 245 -19.24 5.15 12.41
C GLY A 245 -20.69 5.10 12.90
N TYR A 246 -21.18 3.90 13.16
CA TYR A 246 -22.52 3.69 13.69
C TYR A 246 -22.55 3.98 15.20
N SER A 247 -23.44 4.87 15.61
CA SER A 247 -23.84 5.07 17.01
C SER A 247 -25.34 4.78 17.12
N SER A 248 -25.83 4.29 18.26
CA SER A 248 -27.28 4.22 18.45
C SER A 248 -27.87 5.63 18.50
N VAL A 249 -29.09 5.80 17.98
CA VAL A 249 -29.79 7.09 18.00
C VAL A 249 -29.95 7.60 19.44
N GLU A 250 -30.16 6.70 20.40
CA GLU A 250 -30.25 7.01 21.82
C GLU A 250 -28.95 7.65 22.34
N ASN A 251 -27.78 7.12 21.97
CA ASN A 251 -26.49 7.67 22.39
C ASN A 251 -26.24 9.05 21.77
N VAL A 252 -26.64 9.25 20.51
CA VAL A 252 -26.51 10.54 19.83
C VAL A 252 -27.41 11.58 20.52
N LEU A 253 -28.68 11.25 20.75
CA LEU A 253 -29.62 12.14 21.41
C LEU A 253 -29.21 12.45 22.85
N GLU A 254 -28.71 11.46 23.59
CA GLU A 254 -28.25 11.67 24.96
C GLU A 254 -26.99 12.53 25.02
N SER A 255 -26.05 12.36 24.09
CA SER A 255 -24.88 13.25 23.95
C SER A 255 -25.31 14.70 23.70
N TRP A 256 -26.26 14.91 22.77
CA TRP A 256 -26.78 16.23 22.47
C TRP A 256 -27.60 16.83 23.62
N ARG A 257 -28.41 16.03 24.32
CA ARG A 257 -29.12 16.45 25.53
C ARG A 257 -28.14 16.93 26.61
N ASN A 258 -27.03 16.21 26.79
CA ASN A 258 -25.98 16.60 27.71
C ASN A 258 -25.22 17.87 27.29
N ARG A 259 -25.17 18.17 25.99
CA ARG A 259 -24.53 19.38 25.47
C ARG A 259 -25.45 20.60 25.54
N LEU A 260 -26.77 20.41 25.45
CA LEU A 260 -27.76 21.48 25.34
C LEU A 260 -28.33 21.97 26.69
N LYS A 261 -27.85 21.42 27.82
CA LYS A 261 -28.27 21.47 29.25
C LYS A 261 -29.14 22.63 29.83
N THR A 262 -29.57 23.64 29.08
CA THR A 262 -30.39 24.77 29.56
C THR A 262 -31.13 25.54 28.43
N SER A 263 -31.69 24.88 27.41
CA SER A 263 -32.46 25.55 26.34
C SER A 263 -33.96 25.21 26.38
N SER A 264 -34.84 26.20 26.23
CA SER A 264 -36.30 26.00 26.11
C SER A 264 -36.71 25.30 24.82
N ALA A 265 -35.80 25.15 23.86
CA ALA A 265 -36.00 24.48 22.57
C ALA A 265 -35.30 23.11 22.47
N ILE A 266 -34.93 22.49 23.61
CA ILE A 266 -34.22 21.19 23.62
C ILE A 266 -35.01 20.12 22.85
N ASP A 267 -36.33 20.01 23.06
CA ASP A 267 -37.12 18.95 22.43
C ASP A 267 -37.19 19.11 20.91
N THR A 268 -37.38 20.34 20.41
CA THR A 268 -37.35 20.63 18.97
C THR A 268 -35.99 20.31 18.35
N VAL A 269 -34.89 20.70 19.01
CA VAL A 269 -33.53 20.42 18.54
C VAL A 269 -33.25 18.91 18.53
N LEU A 270 -33.65 18.18 19.58
CA LEU A 270 -33.50 16.73 19.64
C LEU A 270 -34.32 16.02 18.56
N GLU A 271 -35.50 16.53 18.23
CA GLU A 271 -36.31 15.99 17.13
C GLU A 271 -35.65 16.24 15.77
N GLN A 272 -35.11 17.43 15.53
CA GLN A 272 -34.33 17.70 14.31
C GLN A 272 -33.11 16.77 14.20
N ILE A 273 -32.38 16.55 15.31
CA ILE A 273 -31.25 15.62 15.35
C ILE A 273 -31.71 14.20 15.03
N ARG A 274 -32.84 13.76 15.60
CA ARG A 274 -33.44 12.45 15.31
C ARG A 274 -33.75 12.31 13.82
N VAL A 275 -34.42 13.28 13.23
CA VAL A 275 -34.78 13.24 11.80
C VAL A 275 -33.53 13.19 10.92
N PHE A 276 -32.49 13.97 11.21
CA PHE A 276 -31.23 13.88 10.45
C PHE A 276 -30.52 12.55 10.65
N PHE A 277 -30.57 11.98 11.85
CA PHE A 277 -30.03 10.66 12.11
C PHE A 277 -30.76 9.60 11.27
N GLU A 278 -32.10 9.62 11.25
CA GLU A 278 -32.91 8.71 10.44
C GLU A 278 -32.63 8.88 8.94
N ILE A 279 -32.60 10.12 8.44
CA ILE A 279 -32.21 10.42 7.05
C ILE A 279 -30.83 9.84 6.74
N SER A 280 -29.87 9.95 7.66
CA SER A 280 -28.52 9.44 7.46
C SER A 280 -28.47 7.91 7.38
N ILE A 281 -29.26 7.20 8.20
CA ILE A 281 -29.38 5.74 8.15
C ILE A 281 -30.02 5.31 6.82
N ASP A 282 -31.10 5.95 6.41
CA ASP A 282 -31.78 5.66 5.14
C ASP A 282 -30.86 5.92 3.95
N CYS A 283 -30.07 6.99 4.00
CA CYS A 283 -29.03 7.29 3.01
C CYS A 283 -27.93 6.22 2.95
N MET A 284 -27.61 5.58 4.07
CA MET A 284 -26.58 4.55 4.18
C MET A 284 -27.10 3.12 4.00
N ASP A 285 -28.37 2.93 3.57
CA ASP A 285 -28.91 1.58 3.34
C ASP A 285 -28.00 0.80 2.36
N PHE A 286 -27.71 -0.46 2.71
CA PHE A 286 -26.89 -1.35 1.88
C PHE A 286 -27.49 -1.58 0.50
N ASN A 287 -28.83 -1.54 0.38
CA ASN A 287 -29.52 -1.59 -0.89
C ASN A 287 -29.70 -0.16 -1.46
N PRO A 288 -29.04 0.17 -2.59
CA PRO A 288 -29.09 1.52 -3.19
C PRO A 288 -30.51 1.98 -3.54
N GLU A 289 -31.39 1.05 -3.90
CA GLU A 289 -32.76 1.35 -4.29
C GLU A 289 -33.60 1.85 -3.11
N LYS A 290 -33.27 1.42 -1.88
CA LYS A 290 -33.96 1.86 -0.66
C LYS A 290 -33.56 3.26 -0.20
N ARG A 291 -32.41 3.76 -0.65
CA ARG A 291 -31.94 5.10 -0.27
C ARG A 291 -32.89 6.19 -0.78
N PRO A 292 -33.17 7.23 0.00
CA PRO A 292 -34.04 8.32 -0.41
C PRO A 292 -33.45 9.07 -1.60
N THR A 293 -34.30 9.77 -2.35
CA THR A 293 -33.84 10.74 -3.35
C THR A 293 -33.53 12.06 -2.67
N THR A 294 -32.67 12.88 -3.28
CA THR A 294 -32.41 14.24 -2.79
C THR A 294 -33.69 15.06 -2.65
N ARG A 295 -34.63 14.93 -3.61
CA ARG A 295 -35.95 15.59 -3.54
C ARG A 295 -36.73 15.21 -2.29
N ARG A 296 -36.76 13.92 -1.92
CA ARG A 296 -37.42 13.48 -0.69
C ARG A 296 -36.81 14.11 0.56
N ILE A 297 -35.48 14.24 0.60
CA ILE A 297 -34.78 14.90 1.71
C ILE A 297 -35.15 16.38 1.78
N ILE A 298 -35.18 17.10 0.65
CA ILE A 298 -35.59 18.52 0.61
C ILE A 298 -37.02 18.70 1.14
N GLU A 299 -37.97 17.86 0.70
CA GLU A 299 -39.36 17.91 1.20
C GLU A 299 -39.47 17.69 2.72
N LEU A 300 -38.61 16.84 3.30
CA LEU A 300 -38.53 16.64 4.75
C LEU A 300 -37.93 17.85 5.47
N LEU A 301 -36.90 18.47 4.88
CA LEU A 301 -36.26 19.67 5.43
C LEU A 301 -37.25 20.86 5.47
N GLU A 302 -38.00 21.07 4.38
CA GLU A 302 -39.02 22.12 4.33
C GLU A 302 -40.16 21.90 5.34
N GLN A 303 -40.50 20.63 5.64
CA GLN A 303 -41.46 20.30 6.69
C GLN A 303 -40.92 20.68 8.07
N MET A 304 -39.65 20.39 8.34
CA MET A 304 -38.99 20.79 9.59
C MET A 304 -38.92 22.30 9.75
N ASP A 305 -38.57 23.07 8.70
CA ASP A 305 -38.53 24.53 8.77
C ASP A 305 -39.90 25.12 9.14
N ARG A 306 -40.99 24.59 8.57
CA ARG A 306 -42.35 25.04 8.89
C ARG A 306 -42.69 24.80 10.36
N MET A 307 -42.25 23.69 10.96
CA MET A 307 -42.52 23.39 12.38
C MET A 307 -41.78 24.34 13.33
N ASP A 308 -40.63 24.89 12.92
CA ASP A 308 -39.91 25.91 13.71
C ASP A 308 -40.61 27.28 13.65
N ASP A 309 -41.13 27.71 12.50
CA ASP A 309 -41.77 29.03 12.33
C ASP A 309 -43.11 29.18 13.08
N PHE A 310 -43.86 28.08 13.30
CA PHE A 310 -45.11 28.08 14.08
C PHE A 310 -44.89 28.24 15.59
N ASN A 311 -43.69 27.93 16.12
CA ASN A 311 -43.38 28.06 17.55
C ASN A 311 -42.87 29.46 17.96
N GLU A 312 -42.48 30.32 17.02
CA GLU A 312 -42.11 31.72 17.32
C GLU A 312 -43.33 32.68 17.33
N THR A 313 -44.49 32.27 16.77
CA THR A 313 -45.65 33.17 16.58
C THR A 313 -46.80 33.00 17.58
N ASP A 314 -46.85 31.92 18.38
CA ASP A 314 -47.89 31.72 19.41
C ASP A 314 -47.30 31.69 20.83
N VAL A 315 -46.85 32.84 21.32
CA VAL A 315 -46.75 33.13 22.76
C VAL A 315 -47.99 33.92 23.19
N GLN A 316 -49.18 33.30 23.09
CA GLN A 316 -50.35 33.69 23.89
C GLN A 316 -51.47 32.63 23.81
N GLN A 317 -51.66 31.93 24.95
CA GLN A 317 -52.84 31.15 25.34
C GLN A 317 -53.14 29.82 24.60
N SER A 318 -52.70 28.70 25.18
CA SER A 318 -53.56 27.63 25.76
C SER A 318 -52.77 26.31 25.97
N ASN A 319 -53.28 25.46 26.88
CA ASN A 319 -52.62 24.27 27.45
C ASN A 319 -52.22 23.18 26.44
N PRO A 320 -51.20 22.34 26.75
CA PRO A 320 -50.64 21.37 25.82
C PRO A 320 -51.44 20.08 25.86
N THR A 321 -52.28 19.84 24.85
CA THR A 321 -52.64 18.47 24.49
C THR A 321 -52.99 18.43 23.02
N THR A 322 -52.36 17.50 22.29
CA THR A 322 -52.59 17.15 20.87
C THR A 322 -51.60 17.79 19.89
N SER A 323 -50.53 17.05 19.58
CA SER A 323 -50.15 16.69 18.19
C SER A 323 -48.76 16.06 18.16
N CYS A 324 -48.69 14.75 17.93
CA CYS A 324 -47.57 14.06 17.26
C CYS A 324 -47.97 12.59 17.01
N ILE A 325 -48.98 12.39 16.15
CA ILE A 325 -49.35 11.07 15.62
C ILE A 325 -49.52 11.22 14.10
N ILE A 326 -48.49 11.63 13.37
CA ILE A 326 -48.34 11.32 11.94
C ILE A 326 -46.83 11.23 11.70
N LEU A 327 -46.30 10.01 11.65
CA LEU A 327 -45.03 9.57 11.01
C LEU A 327 -44.69 8.10 11.37
N ARG A 328 -45.53 7.41 12.17
CA ARG A 328 -45.27 6.03 12.63
C ARG A 328 -45.64 4.88 11.66
N ASN A 329 -46.14 5.14 10.46
CA ASN A 329 -46.55 4.07 9.54
C ASN A 329 -45.73 4.04 8.27
N THR A 330 -44.50 3.52 8.35
CA THR A 330 -43.91 2.53 7.43
C THR A 330 -42.45 2.35 7.81
N ILE A 331 -42.10 1.19 8.39
CA ILE A 331 -40.88 0.39 8.21
C ILE A 331 -40.98 -0.74 9.26
N GLU A 332 -41.37 -1.93 8.81
CA GLU A 332 -41.23 -3.15 9.61
C GLU A 332 -39.74 -3.51 9.68
N THR A 333 -39.21 -3.61 10.90
CA THR A 333 -37.90 -4.20 11.18
C THR A 333 -38.06 -5.69 11.48
N PRO A 334 -37.33 -6.61 10.81
CA PRO A 334 -37.28 -8.00 11.25
C PRO A 334 -36.35 -8.12 12.47
N GLN A 335 -36.89 -8.66 13.57
CA GLN A 335 -36.13 -9.07 14.75
C GLN A 335 -35.22 -10.27 14.42
N VAL A 336 -33.90 -10.12 14.61
CA VAL A 336 -32.97 -11.25 14.66
C VAL A 336 -32.84 -11.68 16.11
N LYS A 337 -33.42 -12.84 16.47
CA LYS A 337 -33.20 -13.51 17.75
C LYS A 337 -31.94 -14.37 17.68
N LEU A 338 -31.06 -14.19 18.66
CA LEU A 338 -30.04 -15.16 19.04
C LEU A 338 -30.71 -16.44 19.58
N GLU A 339 -30.27 -17.61 19.14
CA GLU A 339 -30.39 -18.85 19.89
C GLU A 339 -29.18 -19.75 19.63
N PHE A 340 -28.47 -20.10 20.71
CA PHE A 340 -27.36 -21.05 20.76
C PHE A 340 -27.81 -22.30 21.52
N GLN A 341 -27.38 -23.46 21.02
CA GLN A 341 -27.40 -24.82 21.60
C GLN A 341 -28.72 -25.61 21.61
N GLU A 342 -28.75 -26.73 20.86
CA GLU A 342 -28.80 -28.12 21.38
C GLU A 342 -28.96 -29.13 20.23
N ALA A 343 -28.00 -30.07 20.08
CA ALA A 343 -28.27 -31.42 19.54
C ALA A 343 -27.02 -32.32 19.68
N ARG A 344 -26.92 -33.04 20.81
CA ARG A 344 -26.13 -34.27 20.94
C ARG A 344 -27.05 -35.35 21.50
N LYS A 345 -27.43 -36.35 20.69
CA LYS A 345 -27.54 -37.79 21.00
C LYS A 345 -28.42 -38.55 20.00
N ARG A 346 -28.05 -39.82 19.79
CA ARG A 346 -28.52 -40.87 18.86
C ARG A 346 -27.69 -40.82 17.56
N GLU A 347 -26.84 -41.80 17.22
CA GLU A 347 -26.89 -43.24 17.52
C GLU A 347 -25.52 -43.81 17.90
N ASN A 348 -25.54 -44.66 18.94
CA ASN A 348 -24.53 -45.69 19.19
C ASN A 348 -24.80 -46.86 18.24
N GLY A 349 -23.74 -47.48 17.74
CA GLY A 349 -23.79 -48.87 17.28
C GLY A 349 -22.58 -49.29 16.47
N GLY A 350 -21.59 -49.91 17.11
CA GLY A 350 -20.68 -50.83 16.43
C GLY A 350 -19.19 -50.67 16.77
N GLU A 351 -18.78 -51.04 17.98
CA GLU A 351 -17.42 -51.54 18.21
C GLU A 351 -17.25 -52.92 17.55
N GLN A 352 -16.18 -53.12 16.80
CA GLN A 352 -15.36 -54.32 16.90
C GLN A 352 -13.90 -53.94 16.61
N GLY A 353 -13.03 -54.27 17.57
CA GLY A 353 -11.62 -53.93 17.53
C GLY A 353 -10.72 -54.98 16.89
N SER A 354 -9.46 -54.60 16.72
CA SER A 354 -8.30 -55.49 16.88
C SER A 354 -7.02 -54.64 16.85
N ALA A 355 -6.24 -54.71 17.93
CA ALA A 355 -4.83 -54.34 17.95
C ALA A 355 -3.96 -55.58 17.56
N PRO A 356 -2.63 -55.50 17.59
CA PRO A 356 -1.74 -54.95 16.56
C PRO A 356 -0.87 -56.04 15.92
N LEU A 357 -0.32 -55.83 14.73
CA LEU A 357 0.75 -56.69 14.19
C LEU A 357 2.04 -55.90 13.99
N LYS A 358 3.06 -56.34 14.72
CA LYS A 358 4.46 -55.93 14.60
C LYS A 358 5.12 -56.61 13.39
N LEU A 359 6.20 -55.95 12.97
CA LEU A 359 7.18 -56.26 11.93
C LEU A 359 7.52 -57.74 11.73
N ASP A 360 7.70 -58.11 10.47
CA ASP A 360 8.80 -58.97 10.03
C ASP A 360 9.56 -58.28 8.90
N ASP A 361 10.89 -58.38 9.00
CA ASP A 361 11.90 -57.78 8.13
C ASP A 361 12.09 -58.53 6.80
N ALA A 362 12.70 -57.80 5.87
CA ALA A 362 13.48 -58.26 4.71
C ALA A 362 12.74 -58.62 3.41
N ALA A 363 12.64 -57.62 2.52
CA ALA A 363 13.15 -57.74 1.15
C ALA A 363 13.46 -56.34 0.60
N ALA A 364 14.75 -56.06 0.38
CA ALA A 364 15.24 -54.86 -0.27
C ALA A 364 14.77 -54.81 -1.74
N SER A 365 13.56 -54.32 -1.96
CA SER A 365 13.16 -53.76 -3.24
C SER A 365 13.60 -52.30 -3.27
N LYS A 366 14.46 -51.94 -4.23
CA LYS A 366 14.80 -50.55 -4.53
C LYS A 366 13.52 -49.79 -4.92
N LYS A 367 12.76 -49.32 -3.94
CA LYS A 367 11.72 -48.31 -4.13
C LYS A 367 12.43 -47.04 -4.63
N ALA A 368 11.98 -46.51 -5.76
CA ALA A 368 12.41 -45.19 -6.22
C ALA A 368 12.24 -44.18 -5.07
N PRO A 369 13.16 -43.20 -4.92
CA PRO A 369 13.05 -42.20 -3.88
C PRO A 369 11.67 -41.54 -3.94
N LEU A 370 11.02 -41.39 -2.78
CA LEU A 370 9.72 -40.75 -2.66
C LEU A 370 9.81 -39.36 -3.32
N PHE A 371 8.91 -39.05 -4.26
CA PHE A 371 8.86 -37.78 -5.00
C PHE A 371 9.92 -37.52 -6.09
N SER A 372 10.58 -38.57 -6.61
CA SER A 372 11.52 -38.49 -7.75
C SER A 372 10.86 -38.52 -9.15
N ASP A 373 9.64 -38.03 -9.26
CA ASP A 373 8.76 -38.07 -10.43
C ASP A 373 8.56 -36.68 -11.08
N ASP A 374 9.52 -35.76 -10.92
CA ASP A 374 9.46 -34.42 -11.49
C ASP A 374 9.59 -34.42 -13.03
N GLU A 375 8.75 -33.64 -13.70
CA GLU A 375 8.77 -33.54 -15.16
C GLU A 375 10.04 -32.84 -15.63
N LYS A 376 10.63 -33.38 -16.71
CA LYS A 376 11.72 -32.72 -17.41
C LYS A 376 11.16 -31.56 -18.24
N PRO A 377 11.54 -30.31 -17.97
CA PRO A 377 11.11 -29.18 -18.78
C PRO A 377 11.58 -29.35 -20.24
N PRO A 378 10.84 -28.80 -21.22
CA PRO A 378 11.30 -28.78 -22.61
C PRO A 378 12.70 -28.15 -22.70
N ILE A 379 13.58 -28.75 -23.51
CA ILE A 379 14.89 -28.17 -23.83
C ILE A 379 14.64 -26.78 -24.40
N SER A 380 15.34 -25.76 -23.92
CA SER A 380 15.03 -24.36 -24.23
C SER A 380 14.75 -24.18 -25.72
N ILE A 381 13.60 -23.58 -26.04
CA ILE A 381 13.32 -23.10 -27.38
C ILE A 381 14.50 -22.18 -27.73
N ALA A 382 15.15 -22.46 -28.85
CA ALA A 382 16.26 -21.70 -29.38
C ALA A 382 15.91 -20.20 -29.40
N GLY A 383 16.41 -19.45 -28.41
CA GLY A 383 16.00 -18.06 -28.16
C GLY A 383 16.57 -17.52 -26.85
N TYR A 384 16.63 -18.33 -25.79
CA TYR A 384 17.43 -18.04 -24.61
C TYR A 384 18.89 -18.40 -24.89
N ALA A 385 19.58 -17.54 -25.64
CA ALA A 385 21.02 -17.66 -25.82
C ALA A 385 21.70 -17.74 -24.44
N ALA A 386 22.82 -18.47 -24.34
CA ALA A 386 23.72 -18.37 -23.20
C ALA A 386 24.23 -16.93 -23.13
N GLY A 387 23.44 -16.04 -22.51
CA GLY A 387 23.76 -14.64 -22.44
C GLY A 387 24.99 -14.44 -21.57
N SER A 388 25.73 -13.38 -21.88
CA SER A 388 26.92 -13.02 -21.13
C SER A 388 26.58 -12.87 -19.65
N THR A 389 27.26 -13.64 -18.80
CA THR A 389 27.16 -13.48 -17.33
C THR A 389 27.98 -12.30 -16.81
N LYS A 390 28.66 -11.57 -17.70
CA LYS A 390 29.50 -10.43 -17.35
C LYS A 390 28.60 -9.25 -16.94
N GLY A 391 28.75 -8.79 -15.71
CA GLY A 391 27.99 -7.65 -15.18
C GLY A 391 26.58 -7.98 -14.67
N LEU A 392 26.23 -9.26 -14.50
CA LEU A 392 24.97 -9.65 -13.86
C LEU A 392 24.89 -9.17 -12.43
N VAL A 393 25.99 -9.31 -11.69
CA VAL A 393 26.17 -8.79 -10.34
C VAL A 393 27.38 -7.87 -10.38
N THR A 394 27.25 -6.67 -9.80
CA THR A 394 28.35 -5.72 -9.70
C THR A 394 28.44 -5.13 -8.32
N ILE A 395 29.67 -4.87 -7.87
CA ILE A 395 29.94 -4.06 -6.70
C ILE A 395 30.08 -2.60 -7.17
N LYS A 396 29.30 -1.70 -6.59
CA LYS A 396 29.42 -0.25 -6.85
C LYS A 396 30.68 0.32 -6.17
N PRO A 397 31.20 1.47 -6.65
CA PRO A 397 32.22 2.20 -5.90
C PRO A 397 31.77 2.43 -4.45
N VAL A 398 32.67 2.15 -3.51
CA VAL A 398 32.42 2.32 -2.08
C VAL A 398 32.16 3.79 -1.81
N LYS A 399 31.12 4.07 -1.02
CA LYS A 399 30.77 5.43 -0.62
C LYS A 399 31.16 5.61 0.84
N TYR A 400 31.78 6.73 1.16
CA TYR A 400 32.20 7.01 2.53
C TYR A 400 31.31 8.05 3.19
N PHE A 401 31.26 8.00 4.52
CA PHE A 401 30.67 9.08 5.31
C PHE A 401 31.51 10.34 5.16
N LYS A 402 32.84 10.22 5.27
CA LYS A 402 33.84 11.27 4.98
C LYS A 402 34.76 10.82 3.85
N ASP A 403 35.08 11.71 2.93
CA ASP A 403 35.90 11.36 1.75
C ASP A 403 37.39 11.20 2.09
N ASP A 404 37.80 11.58 3.30
CA ASP A 404 39.17 11.49 3.82
C ASP A 404 39.21 11.08 5.32
N ALA A 405 40.41 10.77 5.82
CA ALA A 405 40.66 10.40 7.21
C ALA A 405 42.00 10.94 7.72
N ALA A 406 42.11 11.13 9.05
CA ALA A 406 43.31 11.69 9.70
C ALA A 406 44.52 10.78 9.54
N LEU A 407 45.77 11.28 9.50
CA LEU A 407 46.95 10.40 9.55
C LEU A 407 47.13 9.65 10.89
N THR A 408 46.54 10.16 11.97
CA THR A 408 46.49 9.47 13.27
C THR A 408 45.51 8.29 13.25
N ALA A 409 45.42 7.54 14.35
CA ALA A 409 44.33 6.59 14.52
C ALA A 409 42.97 7.27 14.29
N ASP A 410 42.11 6.65 13.48
CA ASP A 410 40.83 7.21 13.06
C ASP A 410 39.82 6.08 12.77
N THR A 411 38.55 6.42 12.65
CA THR A 411 37.48 5.48 12.28
C THR A 411 36.67 6.00 11.12
N VAL A 412 36.50 5.16 10.11
CA VAL A 412 35.81 5.50 8.86
C VAL A 412 34.59 4.62 8.71
N THR A 413 33.46 5.23 8.37
CA THR A 413 32.24 4.51 8.01
C THR A 413 32.02 4.56 6.51
N ALA A 414 31.71 3.43 5.91
CA ALA A 414 31.51 3.28 4.47
C ALA A 414 30.29 2.40 4.15
N GLU A 415 29.71 2.59 2.98
CA GLU A 415 28.65 1.75 2.40
C GLU A 415 29.23 0.94 1.23
N VAL A 416 29.05 -0.37 1.28
CA VAL A 416 29.32 -1.28 0.16
C VAL A 416 27.99 -1.71 -0.43
N GLU A 417 27.80 -1.45 -1.72
CA GLU A 417 26.57 -1.75 -2.45
C GLU A 417 26.86 -2.81 -3.53
N ILE A 418 26.10 -3.90 -3.49
CA ILE A 418 26.05 -4.92 -4.54
C ILE A 418 24.71 -4.81 -5.26
N ASN A 419 24.71 -4.85 -6.59
CA ASN A 419 23.50 -4.70 -7.39
C ASN A 419 23.43 -5.73 -8.51
N ALA A 420 22.21 -6.16 -8.79
CA ALA A 420 21.87 -6.91 -9.98
C ALA A 420 21.74 -5.99 -11.20
N THR A 421 21.95 -6.55 -12.38
CA THR A 421 21.51 -5.93 -13.64
C THR A 421 19.98 -5.79 -13.66
N SER A 422 19.47 -4.78 -14.35
CA SER A 422 18.03 -4.62 -14.60
C SER A 422 17.54 -5.52 -15.75
N SER A 423 18.44 -6.22 -16.44
CA SER A 423 18.06 -7.12 -17.54
C SER A 423 17.52 -8.45 -17.03
N THR A 424 16.40 -8.87 -17.62
CA THR A 424 15.70 -10.14 -17.39
C THR A 424 15.95 -11.16 -18.48
N THR A 425 16.79 -10.84 -19.49
CA THR A 425 17.01 -11.63 -20.71
C THR A 425 17.64 -13.00 -20.46
N VAL A 426 18.19 -13.22 -19.26
CA VAL A 426 18.81 -14.47 -18.83
C VAL A 426 18.32 -14.77 -17.42
N ARG A 427 17.38 -15.71 -17.28
CA ARG A 427 16.92 -16.20 -15.97
C ARG A 427 16.95 -17.72 -15.93
N GLU A 428 17.09 -18.26 -14.73
CA GLU A 428 16.94 -19.70 -14.50
C GLU A 428 15.47 -20.11 -14.42
N GLY A 429 15.20 -21.40 -14.63
CA GLY A 429 13.84 -21.92 -14.46
C GLY A 429 13.47 -22.00 -12.99
N LEU A 430 12.25 -21.60 -12.65
CA LEU A 430 11.76 -21.66 -11.29
C LEU A 430 11.15 -23.04 -10.98
N ASP A 431 11.52 -23.64 -9.86
CA ASP A 431 10.80 -24.75 -9.22
C ASP A 431 10.12 -24.23 -7.97
N LEU A 432 8.79 -24.09 -8.05
CA LEU A 432 7.98 -23.56 -6.97
C LEU A 432 7.14 -24.68 -6.35
N VAL A 433 7.20 -24.80 -5.02
CA VAL A 433 6.23 -25.59 -4.26
C VAL A 433 5.33 -24.65 -3.49
N VAL A 434 4.03 -24.69 -3.76
CA VAL A 434 3.04 -23.90 -3.03
C VAL A 434 2.38 -24.80 -1.99
N VAL A 435 2.51 -24.42 -0.73
CA VAL A 435 2.02 -25.13 0.46
C VAL A 435 0.81 -24.38 0.99
N LEU A 436 -0.35 -24.99 0.82
CA LEU A 436 -1.65 -24.39 1.06
C LEU A 436 -2.33 -24.98 2.29
N ASP A 437 -2.69 -24.11 3.22
CA ASP A 437 -3.61 -24.45 4.28
C ASP A 437 -5.00 -24.73 3.69
N VAL A 438 -5.52 -25.92 3.96
CA VAL A 438 -6.89 -26.33 3.61
C VAL A 438 -7.66 -26.75 4.86
N SER A 439 -7.26 -26.26 6.04
CA SER A 439 -7.92 -26.54 7.31
C SER A 439 -9.32 -25.91 7.40
N GLY A 440 -10.06 -26.24 8.46
CA GLY A 440 -11.42 -25.73 8.65
C GLY A 440 -11.54 -24.20 8.73
N SER A 441 -10.49 -23.47 9.13
CA SER A 441 -10.49 -22.00 9.21
C SER A 441 -10.48 -21.32 7.83
N MET A 442 -10.04 -22.04 6.80
CA MET A 442 -9.97 -21.60 5.40
C MET A 442 -11.31 -21.67 4.65
N ARG A 443 -12.41 -22.03 5.31
CA ARG A 443 -13.72 -22.17 4.65
C ARG A 443 -14.21 -20.87 3.99
N TRP A 444 -15.11 -21.03 3.03
CA TRP A 444 -15.80 -19.95 2.32
C TRP A 444 -14.86 -19.10 1.47
N ASP A 445 -14.97 -17.78 1.54
CA ASP A 445 -14.30 -16.86 0.62
C ASP A 445 -12.77 -16.85 0.77
N LYS A 446 -12.25 -17.35 1.90
CA LYS A 446 -10.82 -17.49 2.19
C LYS A 446 -10.12 -18.45 1.22
N ILE A 447 -10.61 -19.69 1.10
CA ILE A 447 -10.04 -20.66 0.16
C ILE A 447 -10.23 -20.20 -1.29
N GLU A 448 -11.34 -19.54 -1.62
CA GLU A 448 -11.56 -18.98 -2.98
C GLU A 448 -10.55 -17.88 -3.31
N SER A 449 -10.16 -17.05 -2.34
CA SER A 449 -9.14 -16.03 -2.53
C SER A 449 -7.75 -16.62 -2.72
N VAL A 450 -7.41 -17.68 -1.97
CA VAL A 450 -6.19 -18.45 -2.20
C VAL A 450 -6.20 -19.14 -3.57
N LYS A 451 -7.33 -19.70 -4.00
CA LYS A 451 -7.48 -20.27 -5.34
C LYS A 451 -7.16 -19.23 -6.42
N LYS A 452 -7.71 -18.02 -6.32
CA LYS A 452 -7.41 -16.92 -7.25
C LYS A 452 -5.91 -16.60 -7.29
N ALA A 453 -5.26 -16.46 -6.13
CA ALA A 453 -3.82 -16.18 -6.07
C ALA A 453 -2.98 -17.29 -6.75
N VAL A 454 -3.31 -18.56 -6.51
CA VAL A 454 -2.60 -19.69 -7.14
C VAL A 454 -2.90 -19.77 -8.64
N LEU A 455 -4.12 -19.46 -9.09
CA LEU A 455 -4.46 -19.36 -10.51
C LEU A 455 -3.62 -18.29 -11.22
N PHE A 456 -3.43 -17.12 -10.58
CA PHE A 456 -2.53 -16.08 -11.09
C PHE A 456 -1.11 -16.64 -11.27
N VAL A 457 -0.55 -17.32 -10.25
CA VAL A 457 0.77 -17.97 -10.34
C VAL A 457 0.83 -18.92 -11.54
N ILE A 458 -0.16 -19.81 -11.70
CA ILE A 458 -0.22 -20.77 -12.81
C ILE A 458 -0.20 -20.06 -14.18
N MET A 459 -0.89 -18.93 -14.31
CA MET A 459 -0.97 -18.17 -15.56
C MET A 459 0.33 -17.41 -15.89
N LYS A 460 1.10 -17.01 -14.88
CA LYS A 460 2.39 -16.31 -15.06
C LYS A 460 3.53 -17.24 -15.45
N LEU A 461 3.52 -18.47 -14.93
CA LEU A 461 4.58 -19.45 -15.14
C LEU A 461 4.63 -19.94 -16.59
N THR A 462 5.84 -20.21 -17.06
CA THR A 462 6.13 -20.64 -18.45
C THR A 462 6.58 -22.09 -18.48
N PRO A 463 6.67 -22.77 -19.64
CA PRO A 463 7.19 -24.15 -19.70
C PRO A 463 8.62 -24.33 -19.13
N LEU A 464 9.40 -23.25 -19.02
CA LEU A 464 10.70 -23.26 -18.34
C LEU A 464 10.56 -23.50 -16.82
N ASP A 465 9.43 -23.12 -16.24
CA ASP A 465 9.12 -23.17 -14.82
C ASP A 465 8.31 -24.42 -14.46
N ARG A 466 8.39 -24.83 -13.19
CA ARG A 466 7.63 -25.97 -12.65
C ARG A 466 6.91 -25.61 -11.36
N LEU A 467 5.73 -26.19 -11.20
CA LEU A 467 4.88 -25.99 -10.02
C LEU A 467 4.48 -27.34 -9.42
N SER A 468 4.58 -27.43 -8.09
CA SER A 468 3.97 -28.48 -7.26
C SER A 468 3.06 -27.84 -6.23
N ILE A 469 1.96 -28.51 -5.89
CA ILE A 469 0.99 -28.06 -4.89
C ILE A 469 0.97 -29.09 -3.76
N VAL A 470 1.22 -28.62 -2.55
CA VAL A 470 1.07 -29.38 -1.31
C VAL A 470 -0.06 -28.73 -0.52
N THR A 471 -0.97 -29.53 0.00
CA THR A 471 -2.01 -29.06 0.92
C THR A 471 -1.80 -29.66 2.29
N PHE A 472 -2.18 -28.94 3.34
CA PHE A 472 -2.18 -29.49 4.69
C PHE A 472 -3.46 -29.15 5.44
N SER A 473 -3.90 -30.09 6.26
CA SER A 473 -4.87 -29.89 7.32
C SER A 473 -4.41 -30.63 8.56
N SER A 474 -5.07 -31.72 8.98
CA SER A 474 -4.55 -32.61 10.03
C SER A 474 -3.29 -33.36 9.56
N ASP A 475 -3.24 -33.67 8.27
CA ASP A 475 -2.15 -34.32 7.55
C ASP A 475 -1.76 -33.49 6.32
N ALA A 476 -0.60 -33.81 5.72
CA ALA A 476 -0.15 -33.17 4.49
C ALA A 476 -0.26 -34.12 3.28
N ALA A 477 -0.62 -33.56 2.13
CA ALA A 477 -0.75 -34.28 0.87
C ALA A 477 -0.13 -33.49 -0.27
N ARG A 478 0.69 -34.16 -1.09
CA ARG A 478 1.17 -33.63 -2.37
C ARG A 478 0.11 -33.91 -3.44
N LEU A 479 -0.52 -32.87 -3.98
CA LEU A 479 -1.58 -33.01 -4.99
C LEU A 479 -1.03 -33.29 -6.39
N THR A 480 0.20 -32.87 -6.66
CA THR A 480 0.83 -33.00 -7.97
C THR A 480 2.35 -33.01 -7.81
N PRO A 481 3.11 -33.76 -8.62
CA PRO A 481 4.57 -33.61 -8.69
C PRO A 481 4.96 -32.25 -9.28
N LEU A 482 6.26 -31.96 -9.40
CA LEU A 482 6.72 -30.77 -10.10
C LEU A 482 6.44 -30.90 -11.61
N ARG A 483 5.39 -30.21 -12.09
CA ARG A 483 4.96 -30.21 -13.49
C ARG A 483 5.55 -29.03 -14.25
N SER A 484 6.07 -29.26 -15.45
CA SER A 484 6.47 -28.18 -16.37
C SER A 484 5.21 -27.45 -16.85
N MET A 485 5.23 -26.11 -16.81
CA MET A 485 4.05 -25.30 -17.06
C MET A 485 3.67 -25.21 -18.55
N THR A 486 3.42 -26.37 -19.16
CA THR A 486 2.82 -26.54 -20.48
C THR A 486 1.32 -26.21 -20.44
N PRO A 487 0.68 -25.89 -21.57
CA PRO A 487 -0.77 -25.63 -21.60
C PRO A 487 -1.63 -26.77 -21.03
N ALA A 488 -1.21 -28.03 -21.20
CA ALA A 488 -1.88 -29.19 -20.63
C ALA A 488 -1.74 -29.22 -19.10
N ALA A 489 -0.52 -29.06 -18.58
CA ALA A 489 -0.26 -29.02 -17.15
C ALA A 489 -0.96 -27.82 -16.48
N GLN A 490 -1.01 -26.65 -17.14
CA GLN A 490 -1.79 -25.50 -16.67
C GLN A 490 -3.26 -25.86 -16.49
N SER A 491 -3.86 -26.55 -17.46
CA SER A 491 -5.28 -26.94 -17.41
C SER A 491 -5.55 -27.92 -16.26
N GLU A 492 -4.67 -28.90 -16.06
CA GLU A 492 -4.75 -29.87 -14.96
C GLU A 492 -4.59 -29.19 -13.58
N LEU A 493 -3.58 -28.32 -13.43
CA LEU A 493 -3.34 -27.59 -12.19
C LEU A 493 -4.49 -26.63 -11.86
N LYS A 494 -5.07 -25.94 -12.85
CA LYS A 494 -6.27 -25.12 -12.65
C LYS A 494 -7.43 -25.96 -12.12
N ALA A 495 -7.66 -27.15 -12.69
CA ALA A 495 -8.71 -28.06 -12.22
C ALA A 495 -8.47 -28.53 -10.77
N LEU A 496 -7.23 -28.87 -10.41
CA LEU A 496 -6.86 -29.21 -9.03
C LEU A 496 -7.13 -28.05 -8.06
N VAL A 497 -6.75 -26.83 -8.44
CA VAL A 497 -6.97 -25.62 -7.62
C VAL A 497 -8.46 -25.36 -7.44
N HIS A 498 -9.27 -25.44 -8.50
CA HIS A 498 -10.73 -25.30 -8.39
C HIS A 498 -11.35 -26.33 -7.44
N GLY A 499 -10.79 -27.55 -7.41
CA GLY A 499 -11.22 -28.65 -6.56
C GLY A 499 -10.79 -28.57 -5.08
N LEU A 500 -9.99 -27.58 -4.67
CA LEU A 500 -9.58 -27.44 -3.25
C LEU A 500 -10.79 -27.23 -2.34
N GLN A 501 -10.80 -27.93 -1.22
CA GLN A 501 -11.86 -27.86 -0.20
C GLN A 501 -11.25 -27.75 1.20
N ALA A 502 -11.88 -26.95 2.05
CA ALA A 502 -11.43 -26.67 3.40
C ALA A 502 -12.04 -27.62 4.45
N GLY A 503 -11.21 -28.28 5.26
CA GLY A 503 -11.62 -29.14 6.37
C GLY A 503 -10.43 -29.75 7.14
N GLY A 504 -10.67 -30.18 8.38
CA GLY A 504 -9.64 -30.76 9.25
C GLY A 504 -8.94 -29.74 10.15
N GLY A 505 -7.88 -30.16 10.84
CA GLY A 505 -7.03 -29.32 11.71
C GLY A 505 -5.93 -28.59 10.93
N THR A 506 -4.92 -28.05 11.62
CA THR A 506 -3.84 -27.23 11.03
C THR A 506 -2.46 -27.79 11.45
N ASN A 507 -1.77 -28.48 10.53
CA ASN A 507 -0.46 -29.11 10.73
C ASN A 507 0.57 -28.55 9.74
N ILE A 508 1.07 -27.35 10.05
CA ILE A 508 2.03 -26.60 9.22
C ILE A 508 3.34 -27.39 9.04
N GLN A 509 3.81 -28.06 10.10
CA GLN A 509 5.05 -28.86 10.07
C GLN A 509 4.98 -29.94 8.98
N ALA A 510 3.91 -30.74 8.95
CA ALA A 510 3.78 -31.82 7.97
C ALA A 510 3.73 -31.27 6.52
N GLY A 511 3.05 -30.13 6.32
CA GLY A 511 3.00 -29.46 5.02
C GLY A 511 4.39 -29.03 4.55
N LEU A 512 5.17 -28.43 5.45
CA LEU A 512 6.51 -27.93 5.15
C LEU A 512 7.52 -29.07 4.91
N GLU A 513 7.50 -30.13 5.73
CA GLU A 513 8.34 -31.32 5.54
C GLU A 513 8.05 -32.00 4.19
N THR A 514 6.77 -32.10 3.82
CA THR A 514 6.36 -32.64 2.51
C THR A 514 6.91 -31.78 1.36
N ALA A 515 6.80 -30.46 1.47
CA ALA A 515 7.28 -29.53 0.44
C ALA A 515 8.81 -29.58 0.28
N LEU A 516 9.54 -29.63 1.39
CA LEU A 516 11.00 -29.78 1.38
C LEU A 516 11.41 -31.14 0.80
N ALA A 517 10.67 -32.21 1.11
CA ALA A 517 10.91 -33.52 0.49
C ALA A 517 10.70 -33.49 -1.03
N VAL A 518 9.71 -32.74 -1.54
CA VAL A 518 9.53 -32.55 -2.98
C VAL A 518 10.74 -31.87 -3.62
N ILE A 519 11.28 -30.82 -2.98
CA ILE A 519 12.45 -30.09 -3.50
C ILE A 519 13.73 -30.92 -3.41
N ALA A 520 13.92 -31.65 -2.30
CA ALA A 520 15.10 -32.45 -2.04
C ALA A 520 15.23 -33.65 -2.99
N ASN A 521 14.10 -34.25 -3.41
CA ASN A 521 14.08 -35.42 -4.27
C ASN A 521 13.96 -35.12 -5.77
N ARG A 522 14.14 -33.84 -6.18
CA ARG A 522 14.17 -33.45 -7.60
C ARG A 522 15.28 -34.18 -8.36
N VAL A 523 14.91 -34.77 -9.49
CA VAL A 523 15.84 -35.38 -10.45
C VAL A 523 16.44 -34.33 -11.38
N ASN A 524 15.67 -33.30 -11.76
CA ASN A 524 16.12 -32.23 -12.65
C ASN A 524 16.42 -30.95 -11.86
N THR A 525 17.68 -30.74 -11.45
CA THR A 525 18.10 -29.60 -10.59
C THR A 525 18.98 -28.56 -11.28
N LYS A 526 19.49 -28.85 -12.48
CA LYS A 526 20.50 -28.02 -13.15
C LYS A 526 19.94 -26.68 -13.63
N ALA A 527 20.55 -25.58 -13.18
CA ALA A 527 20.20 -24.19 -13.56
C ALA A 527 18.73 -23.86 -13.26
N ARG A 528 18.30 -24.17 -12.03
CA ARG A 528 16.93 -23.95 -11.55
C ARG A 528 16.93 -23.47 -10.10
N ALA A 529 16.17 -22.42 -9.83
CA ALA A 529 15.93 -21.92 -8.48
C ALA A 529 14.81 -22.74 -7.81
N ALA A 530 14.95 -23.10 -6.53
CA ALA A 530 13.91 -23.78 -5.77
C ALA A 530 13.40 -22.93 -4.62
N ASN A 531 12.10 -22.72 -4.56
CA ASN A 531 11.46 -21.84 -3.58
C ASN A 531 10.15 -22.46 -3.07
N ILE A 532 9.78 -22.12 -1.84
CA ILE A 532 8.52 -22.54 -1.21
C ILE A 532 7.67 -21.30 -0.92
N PHE A 533 6.40 -21.35 -1.29
CA PHE A 533 5.37 -20.44 -0.77
C PHE A 533 4.57 -21.18 0.30
N LEU A 534 4.49 -20.64 1.51
CA LEU A 534 3.67 -21.18 2.60
C LEU A 534 2.56 -20.20 2.95
N VAL A 535 1.33 -20.68 2.90
CA VAL A 535 0.11 -19.88 3.13
C VAL A 535 -0.65 -20.50 4.28
N CYS A 536 -0.94 -19.71 5.32
CA CYS A 536 -1.60 -20.22 6.52
C CYS A 536 -2.47 -19.13 7.16
N ASP A 537 -3.65 -19.52 7.67
CA ASP A 537 -4.59 -18.62 8.36
C ASP A 537 -4.84 -18.94 9.84
N GLY A 538 -4.24 -20.04 10.31
CA GLY A 538 -4.50 -20.61 11.61
C GLY A 538 -3.24 -20.80 12.46
N THR A 539 -3.48 -21.12 13.73
CA THR A 539 -2.44 -21.53 14.66
C THR A 539 -2.13 -23.00 14.49
N GLN A 540 -0.85 -23.38 14.61
CA GLN A 540 -0.45 -24.77 14.51
C GLN A 540 -1.09 -25.59 15.64
N THR A 541 -1.80 -26.65 15.27
CA THR A 541 -2.53 -27.51 16.23
C THR A 541 -1.78 -28.80 16.59
N SER A 542 -0.72 -29.13 15.84
CA SER A 542 0.13 -30.30 16.06
C SER A 542 1.54 -30.08 15.54
N GLY A 543 2.55 -30.51 16.29
CA GLY A 543 3.98 -30.32 15.97
C GLY A 543 4.52 -28.91 16.26
N ASP A 544 5.74 -28.63 15.81
CA ASP A 544 6.35 -27.28 15.80
C ASP A 544 7.09 -27.04 14.48
N ALA A 545 6.50 -26.24 13.60
CA ALA A 545 7.10 -25.92 12.30
C ALA A 545 8.40 -25.11 12.43
N ARG A 546 8.67 -24.47 13.59
CA ARG A 546 9.95 -23.79 13.84
C ARG A 546 11.13 -24.76 13.87
N MET A 547 10.88 -26.06 14.07
CA MET A 547 11.93 -27.09 14.14
C MET A 547 12.34 -27.66 12.78
N VAL A 548 11.60 -27.38 11.71
CA VAL A 548 11.86 -27.91 10.37
C VAL A 548 13.08 -27.20 9.76
N ASP A 549 14.13 -27.92 9.36
CA ASP A 549 15.30 -27.32 8.71
C ASP A 549 15.02 -27.02 7.22
N PRO A 550 15.01 -25.75 6.80
CA PRO A 550 14.78 -25.37 5.41
C PRO A 550 15.98 -25.65 4.49
N GLY A 551 17.16 -25.96 5.03
CA GLY A 551 18.38 -26.11 4.25
C GLY A 551 18.74 -24.82 3.49
N GLN A 552 18.95 -24.93 2.17
CA GLN A 552 19.25 -23.79 1.28
C GLN A 552 18.01 -23.21 0.59
N VAL A 553 16.81 -23.71 0.92
CA VAL A 553 15.57 -23.29 0.25
C VAL A 553 15.05 -22.01 0.89
N ALA A 554 14.67 -21.03 0.06
CA ALA A 554 13.94 -19.86 0.52
C ALA A 554 12.47 -20.21 0.75
N ILE A 555 11.95 -19.91 1.95
CA ILE A 555 10.54 -20.09 2.30
C ILE A 555 9.92 -18.70 2.47
N TYR A 556 8.98 -18.39 1.58
CA TYR A 556 8.22 -17.16 1.64
C TYR A 556 6.87 -17.46 2.29
N THR A 557 6.61 -16.79 3.41
CA THR A 557 5.44 -17.06 4.24
C THR A 557 4.41 -15.94 4.10
N PHE A 558 3.14 -16.34 3.97
CA PHE A 558 2.00 -15.44 3.84
C PHE A 558 1.04 -15.73 4.99
N GLY A 559 1.06 -14.86 6.00
CA GLY A 559 0.16 -14.97 7.15
C GLY A 559 -1.18 -14.32 6.85
N PHE A 560 -2.27 -15.09 6.94
CA PHE A 560 -3.55 -14.74 6.34
C PHE A 560 -4.66 -14.47 7.36
N GLY A 561 -5.06 -13.21 7.48
CA GLY A 561 -6.11 -12.79 8.41
C GLY A 561 -5.72 -12.88 9.90
N ARG A 562 -6.62 -12.36 10.75
CA ARG A 562 -6.37 -12.09 12.17
C ARG A 562 -6.15 -13.31 13.08
N GLY A 563 -6.48 -14.51 12.60
CA GLY A 563 -6.34 -15.76 13.37
C GLY A 563 -4.99 -16.46 13.21
N THR A 564 -4.09 -15.89 12.41
CA THR A 564 -2.79 -16.49 12.09
C THR A 564 -1.79 -16.28 13.22
N ASP A 565 -0.98 -17.28 13.50
CA ASP A 565 0.27 -17.08 14.26
C ASP A 565 1.32 -16.39 13.36
N HIS A 566 1.24 -15.06 13.28
CA HIS A 566 2.13 -14.26 12.45
C HIS A 566 3.60 -14.34 12.90
N GLN A 567 3.83 -14.54 14.21
CA GLN A 567 5.18 -14.72 14.75
C GLN A 567 5.81 -16.02 14.23
N LEU A 568 5.08 -17.14 14.32
CA LEU A 568 5.50 -18.43 13.75
C LEU A 568 5.84 -18.31 12.26
N MET A 569 4.98 -17.64 11.48
CA MET A 569 5.20 -17.45 10.05
C MET A 569 6.45 -16.61 9.75
N SER A 570 6.69 -15.56 10.56
CA SER A 570 7.93 -14.76 10.51
C SER A 570 9.15 -15.62 10.86
N ASP A 571 9.08 -16.45 11.90
CA ASP A 571 10.19 -17.28 12.36
C ASP A 571 10.59 -18.32 11.30
N ILE A 572 9.60 -18.95 10.64
CA ILE A 572 9.84 -19.89 9.54
C ILE A 572 10.58 -19.19 8.38
N ALA A 573 10.11 -18.02 7.95
CA ALA A 573 10.77 -17.26 6.88
C ALA A 573 12.20 -16.88 7.26
N LYS A 574 12.42 -16.33 8.47
CA LYS A 574 13.73 -15.90 8.98
C LYS A 574 14.74 -17.05 9.10
N ARG A 575 14.30 -18.28 9.37
CA ARG A 575 15.19 -19.46 9.40
C ARG A 575 15.61 -19.91 8.00
N SER A 576 14.80 -19.63 6.98
CA SER A 576 15.08 -19.98 5.58
C SER A 576 16.12 -19.06 4.93
N HIS A 577 16.73 -19.52 3.84
CA HIS A 577 17.75 -18.73 3.15
C HIS A 577 17.11 -17.72 2.19
N GLY A 578 16.91 -16.47 2.63
CA GLY A 578 16.41 -15.38 1.78
C GLY A 578 14.88 -15.29 1.67
N GLY A 579 14.14 -16.05 2.48
CA GLY A 579 12.69 -15.97 2.58
C GLY A 579 12.20 -14.73 3.31
N THR A 580 11.01 -14.24 2.95
CA THR A 580 10.36 -13.10 3.59
C THR A 580 8.99 -13.47 4.14
N PHE A 581 8.57 -12.75 5.19
CA PHE A 581 7.22 -12.86 5.74
C PHE A 581 6.36 -11.71 5.28
N SER A 582 5.24 -12.03 4.64
CA SER A 582 4.21 -11.08 4.22
C SER A 582 2.94 -11.26 5.04
N SER A 583 2.39 -10.15 5.52
CA SER A 583 1.08 -10.08 6.16
C SER A 583 0.00 -9.83 5.11
N VAL A 584 -1.08 -10.61 5.18
CA VAL A 584 -2.26 -10.50 4.31
C VAL A 584 -3.48 -10.31 5.20
N LEU A 585 -3.77 -9.06 5.58
CA LEU A 585 -4.89 -8.74 6.49
C LEU A 585 -6.24 -8.77 5.77
N ASP A 586 -6.30 -8.23 4.55
CA ASP A 586 -7.46 -8.33 3.67
C ASP A 586 -7.38 -9.65 2.89
N TRP A 587 -8.20 -10.60 3.32
CA TRP A 587 -8.21 -11.93 2.72
C TRP A 587 -8.72 -11.94 1.28
N SER A 588 -9.38 -10.89 0.80
CA SER A 588 -9.82 -10.79 -0.59
C SER A 588 -8.68 -10.46 -1.57
N LYS A 589 -7.54 -10.00 -1.04
CA LYS A 589 -6.40 -9.44 -1.81
C LYS A 589 -5.13 -10.30 -1.75
N VAL A 590 -5.25 -11.63 -1.63
CA VAL A 590 -4.10 -12.56 -1.53
C VAL A 590 -3.19 -12.50 -2.75
N SER A 591 -3.77 -12.25 -3.93
CA SER A 591 -3.00 -12.29 -5.16
C SER A 591 -1.97 -11.16 -5.23
N LEU A 592 -2.20 -10.06 -4.52
CA LEU A 592 -1.30 -8.89 -4.52
C LEU A 592 0.10 -9.23 -3.99
N PRO A 593 0.29 -9.64 -2.71
CA PRO A 593 1.61 -9.98 -2.19
C PRO A 593 2.23 -11.19 -2.90
N PHE A 594 1.42 -12.14 -3.39
CA PHE A 594 1.90 -13.27 -4.20
C PHE A 594 2.52 -12.81 -5.51
N SER A 595 1.82 -11.92 -6.23
CA SER A 595 2.22 -11.45 -7.54
C SER A 595 3.51 -10.66 -7.48
N GLN A 596 3.65 -9.77 -6.50
CA GLN A 596 4.86 -8.95 -6.33
C GLN A 596 6.07 -9.84 -6.08
N LEU A 597 5.97 -10.77 -5.13
CA LEU A 597 7.07 -11.68 -4.87
C LEU A 597 7.40 -12.58 -6.08
N LEU A 598 6.37 -13.08 -6.76
CA LEU A 598 6.54 -13.89 -7.98
C LEU A 598 7.27 -13.10 -9.08
N GLY A 599 7.01 -11.80 -9.21
CA GLY A 599 7.74 -10.92 -10.13
C GLY A 599 9.24 -10.86 -9.84
N GLY A 600 9.63 -10.92 -8.56
CA GLY A 600 11.02 -11.09 -8.15
C GLY A 600 11.60 -12.45 -8.53
N LEU A 601 10.92 -13.54 -8.16
CA LEU A 601 11.39 -14.90 -8.45
C LEU A 601 11.56 -15.20 -9.94
N LEU A 602 10.67 -14.66 -10.78
CA LEU A 602 10.75 -14.79 -12.23
C LEU A 602 11.75 -13.83 -12.89
N THR A 603 12.51 -13.08 -12.08
CA THR A 603 13.60 -12.22 -12.55
C THR A 603 14.89 -12.44 -11.77
N GLU A 604 15.04 -13.60 -11.14
CA GLU A 604 16.27 -13.97 -10.45
C GLU A 604 17.47 -14.01 -11.41
N VAL A 605 18.50 -13.22 -11.10
CA VAL A 605 19.71 -13.11 -11.93
C VAL A 605 20.88 -13.94 -11.40
N ALA A 606 20.90 -14.18 -10.08
CA ALA A 606 22.00 -14.81 -9.39
C ALA A 606 21.54 -15.47 -8.08
N GLN A 607 22.12 -16.64 -7.81
CA GLN A 607 21.97 -17.41 -6.57
C GLN A 607 23.28 -17.37 -5.78
N ASP A 608 23.23 -17.74 -4.50
CA ASP A 608 24.40 -17.86 -3.62
C ASP A 608 25.33 -16.64 -3.68
N VAL A 609 24.74 -15.45 -3.74
CA VAL A 609 25.49 -14.20 -3.86
C VAL A 609 26.20 -13.94 -2.53
N GLU A 610 27.53 -13.89 -2.60
CA GLU A 610 28.38 -13.59 -1.46
C GLU A 610 29.27 -12.38 -1.77
N LEU A 611 29.55 -11.60 -0.74
CA LEU A 611 30.51 -10.50 -0.77
C LEU A 611 31.56 -10.76 0.29
N THR A 612 32.82 -10.87 -0.14
CA THR A 612 33.96 -11.04 0.76
C THR A 612 34.77 -9.77 0.81
N ILE A 613 35.00 -9.28 2.04
CA ILE A 613 35.82 -8.12 2.34
C ILE A 613 37.06 -8.62 3.09
N THR A 614 38.22 -8.55 2.46
CA THR A 614 39.50 -8.98 3.02
C THR A 614 40.28 -7.77 3.50
N PRO A 615 40.53 -7.60 4.81
CA PRO A 615 41.31 -6.48 5.32
C PRO A 615 42.78 -6.60 4.88
N MET A 616 43.37 -5.50 4.45
CA MET A 616 44.80 -5.45 4.14
C MET A 616 45.58 -5.11 5.41
N THR A 617 45.84 -6.10 6.27
CA THR A 617 46.42 -5.87 7.60
C THR A 617 47.96 -5.80 7.62
N GLU A 618 48.65 -6.45 6.68
CA GLU A 618 50.11 -6.41 6.59
C GLU A 618 50.62 -5.21 5.76
N GLU A 619 49.99 -4.93 4.62
CA GLU A 619 50.33 -3.80 3.73
C GLU A 619 49.45 -2.55 3.93
N GLY A 620 48.27 -2.69 4.53
CA GLY A 620 47.28 -1.62 4.64
C GLY A 620 47.15 -1.03 6.05
N HIS A 621 46.57 0.16 6.10
CA HIS A 621 46.48 0.99 7.30
C HIS A 621 45.18 0.75 8.08
N VAL A 622 44.67 -0.48 8.09
CA VAL A 622 43.47 -0.89 8.82
C VAL A 622 43.80 -1.91 9.93
N TYR A 623 43.20 -1.75 11.10
CA TYR A 623 43.24 -2.71 12.20
C TYR A 623 42.12 -3.75 12.06
N THR A 624 40.89 -3.27 11.92
CA THR A 624 39.69 -4.11 11.91
C THR A 624 38.63 -3.52 10.99
N ILE A 625 37.78 -4.40 10.47
CA ILE A 625 36.57 -4.05 9.73
C ILE A 625 35.40 -4.69 10.48
N LEU A 626 34.35 -3.91 10.71
CA LEU A 626 33.12 -4.38 11.34
C LEU A 626 31.94 -4.06 10.44
N VAL A 627 31.07 -5.04 10.18
CA VAL A 627 29.80 -4.81 9.49
C VAL A 627 28.78 -4.32 10.52
N ALA A 628 28.08 -3.24 10.20
CA ALA A 628 27.05 -2.70 11.07
C ALA A 628 25.93 -3.74 11.29
N PRO A 629 25.39 -3.88 12.51
CA PRO A 629 24.25 -4.76 12.76
C PRO A 629 22.97 -4.18 12.14
N GLY A 630 21.94 -5.02 12.01
CA GLY A 630 20.59 -4.59 11.60
C GLY A 630 20.12 -5.14 10.26
N THR A 631 20.95 -5.93 9.56
CA THR A 631 20.52 -6.78 8.43
C THR A 631 20.42 -8.23 8.87
N ASP A 632 19.58 -9.02 8.20
CA ASP A 632 19.42 -10.46 8.47
C ASP A 632 20.40 -11.32 7.65
N TYR A 633 21.40 -10.71 7.01
CA TYR A 633 22.44 -11.43 6.25
C TYR A 633 23.36 -12.22 7.18
N LYS A 634 23.61 -13.48 6.82
CA LYS A 634 24.57 -14.33 7.52
C LYS A 634 25.99 -13.85 7.21
N GLN A 635 26.81 -13.73 8.25
CA GLN A 635 28.19 -13.29 8.16
C GLN A 635 29.12 -14.37 8.68
N ILE A 636 30.23 -14.61 7.98
CA ILE A 636 31.28 -15.54 8.39
C ILE A 636 32.60 -14.78 8.35
N THR A 637 33.31 -14.76 9.47
CA THR A 637 34.64 -14.14 9.56
C THR A 637 35.70 -15.23 9.66
N ASP A 638 36.68 -15.20 8.76
CA ASP A 638 37.86 -16.04 8.83
C ASP A 638 38.79 -15.53 9.94
N PRO A 639 39.06 -16.32 11.00
CA PRO A 639 39.90 -15.89 12.11
C PRO A 639 41.38 -15.75 11.72
N ALA A 640 41.85 -16.39 10.64
CA ALA A 640 43.24 -16.33 10.21
C ALA A 640 43.53 -15.07 9.39
N THR A 641 42.64 -14.72 8.47
CA THR A 641 42.83 -13.59 7.55
C THR A 641 42.06 -12.33 7.96
N GLY A 642 41.07 -12.45 8.85
CA GLY A 642 40.12 -11.40 9.16
C GLY A 642 39.11 -11.13 8.04
N ALA A 643 39.08 -11.94 6.98
CA ALA A 643 38.16 -11.77 5.86
C ALA A 643 36.71 -12.01 6.29
N ILE A 644 35.82 -11.09 5.91
CA ILE A 644 34.40 -11.13 6.26
C ILE A 644 33.62 -11.49 5.00
N THR A 645 32.91 -12.62 5.03
CA THR A 645 32.00 -13.04 3.96
C THR A 645 30.55 -12.83 4.37
N ILE A 646 29.84 -12.01 3.61
CA ILE A 646 28.43 -11.67 3.80
C ILE A 646 27.62 -12.43 2.75
N LYS A 647 26.67 -13.25 3.20
CA LYS A 647 25.81 -14.04 2.32
C LYS A 647 24.48 -13.33 2.08
N PHE A 648 24.27 -12.85 0.86
CA PHE A 648 23.05 -12.18 0.42
C PHE A 648 21.98 -13.13 -0.11
N GLY A 649 22.36 -14.36 -0.48
CA GLY A 649 21.46 -15.34 -1.08
C GLY A 649 21.14 -15.00 -2.53
N THR A 650 19.87 -14.86 -2.88
CA THR A 650 19.48 -14.56 -4.27
C THR A 650 19.38 -13.06 -4.53
N LEU A 651 19.57 -12.65 -5.79
CA LEU A 651 19.26 -11.30 -6.27
C LEU A 651 18.29 -11.32 -7.45
N PHE A 652 17.27 -10.48 -7.37
CA PHE A 652 16.33 -10.22 -8.46
C PHE A 652 16.82 -9.10 -9.37
N ALA A 653 16.33 -9.05 -10.62
CA ALA A 653 16.70 -8.02 -11.56
C ALA A 653 16.38 -6.61 -11.01
N GLY A 654 17.38 -5.73 -11.03
CA GLY A 654 17.29 -4.38 -10.47
C GLY A 654 17.34 -4.29 -8.94
N GLU A 655 17.44 -5.41 -8.21
CA GLU A 655 17.61 -5.42 -6.75
C GLU A 655 19.03 -4.97 -6.38
N ALA A 656 19.16 -4.29 -5.24
CA ALA A 656 20.44 -3.87 -4.67
C ALA A 656 20.47 -4.16 -3.17
N ARG A 657 21.63 -4.55 -2.66
CA ARG A 657 21.88 -4.76 -1.23
C ARG A 657 23.01 -3.86 -0.77
N ARG A 658 22.83 -3.29 0.41
CA ARG A 658 23.79 -2.36 1.01
C ARG A 658 24.20 -2.86 2.38
N VAL A 659 25.48 -2.75 2.67
CA VAL A 659 26.02 -3.00 4.00
C VAL A 659 26.86 -1.82 4.41
N VAL A 660 26.65 -1.36 5.64
CA VAL A 660 27.50 -0.33 6.24
C VAL A 660 28.64 -1.05 6.95
N ILE A 661 29.87 -0.62 6.70
CA ILE A 661 31.07 -1.12 7.35
C ILE A 661 31.76 0.02 8.09
N THR A 662 32.39 -0.31 9.21
CA THR A 662 33.24 0.57 9.99
C THR A 662 34.66 0.03 9.95
N LEU A 663 35.60 0.87 9.52
CA LEU A 663 37.03 0.55 9.41
C LEU A 663 37.78 1.33 10.48
N THR A 664 38.51 0.65 11.35
CA THR A 664 39.40 1.27 12.33
C THR A 664 40.79 1.36 11.74
N LEU A 665 41.33 2.57 11.61
CA LEU A 665 42.57 2.86 10.89
C LEU A 665 43.76 3.00 11.84
N LYS A 666 44.94 2.57 11.38
CA LYS A 666 46.21 2.62 12.12
C LYS A 666 46.74 4.05 12.22
N ASP A 667 47.46 4.34 13.30
CA ASP A 667 48.25 5.56 13.37
C ASP A 667 49.46 5.46 12.43
N VAL A 668 49.53 6.39 11.49
CA VAL A 668 50.56 6.51 10.46
C VAL A 668 51.08 7.95 10.40
N SER A 669 51.08 8.64 11.55
CA SER A 669 51.60 10.01 11.71
C SER A 669 53.09 10.17 11.38
N ALA A 670 53.82 9.07 11.18
CA ALA A 670 55.17 9.08 10.62
C ALA A 670 55.22 9.56 9.16
N PHE A 671 54.12 9.47 8.42
CA PHE A 671 53.96 10.08 7.10
C PHE A 671 53.53 11.54 7.25
N SER A 672 54.08 12.45 6.45
CA SER A 672 53.79 13.88 6.50
C SER A 672 52.94 14.41 5.34
N GLU A 673 52.75 13.60 4.30
CA GLU A 673 52.04 13.97 3.06
C GLU A 673 50.71 13.23 2.96
N GLU A 674 49.77 13.80 2.20
CA GLU A 674 48.50 13.15 1.89
C GLU A 674 48.68 12.04 0.83
N TYR A 675 47.95 10.93 0.98
CA TYR A 675 48.01 9.81 0.03
C TYR A 675 46.74 8.94 0.07
N ASP A 676 46.51 8.19 -1.00
CA ASP A 676 45.40 7.23 -1.11
C ASP A 676 45.78 5.88 -0.49
N ALA A 677 45.25 5.57 0.69
CA ALA A 677 45.59 4.39 1.46
C ALA A 677 44.71 3.18 1.09
N PRO A 678 45.29 2.03 0.71
CA PRO A 678 44.53 0.80 0.56
C PRO A 678 44.14 0.23 1.93
N LEU A 679 42.86 -0.09 2.09
CA LEU A 679 42.30 -0.58 3.35
C LEU A 679 41.86 -2.05 3.26
N ALA A 680 41.20 -2.41 2.18
CA ALA A 680 40.68 -3.76 2.01
C ALA A 680 40.45 -4.12 0.55
N GLU A 681 40.40 -5.40 0.27
CA GLU A 681 39.93 -5.95 -1.00
C GLU A 681 38.48 -6.38 -0.88
N VAL A 682 37.70 -6.11 -1.92
CA VAL A 682 36.30 -6.54 -2.00
C VAL A 682 36.10 -7.33 -3.26
N GLN A 683 35.49 -8.49 -3.08
CA GLN A 683 35.16 -9.42 -4.14
C GLN A 683 33.76 -9.99 -3.92
N HIS A 684 33.14 -10.48 -4.99
CA HIS A 684 31.85 -11.16 -4.91
C HIS A 684 31.89 -12.47 -5.70
N SER A 685 31.15 -13.45 -5.24
CA SER A 685 30.89 -14.71 -5.94
C SER A 685 29.38 -14.92 -6.04
N PHE A 686 28.96 -15.69 -7.03
CA PHE A 686 27.55 -16.05 -7.21
C PHE A 686 27.41 -17.24 -8.15
N THR A 687 26.29 -17.94 -8.06
CA THR A 687 25.89 -18.99 -9.01
C THR A 687 24.97 -18.38 -10.07
N ALA A 688 25.26 -18.63 -11.35
CA ALA A 688 24.39 -18.27 -12.46
C ALA A 688 24.53 -19.26 -13.62
N GLN A 689 23.39 -19.68 -14.18
CA GLN A 689 23.26 -20.74 -15.19
C GLN A 689 23.83 -22.08 -14.68
N GLY A 690 23.58 -22.41 -13.41
CA GLY A 690 24.04 -23.64 -12.74
C GLY A 690 25.56 -23.76 -12.63
N ARG A 691 26.29 -22.64 -12.66
CA ARG A 691 27.74 -22.59 -12.51
C ARG A 691 28.12 -21.51 -11.51
N LEU A 692 28.96 -21.89 -10.55
CA LEU A 692 29.64 -20.93 -9.67
C LEU A 692 30.50 -20.00 -10.52
N ARG A 693 30.37 -18.70 -10.26
CA ARG A 693 31.14 -17.64 -10.89
C ARG A 693 32.09 -17.08 -9.83
N ASP A 694 33.33 -17.55 -9.90
CA ASP A 694 34.40 -17.08 -9.04
C ASP A 694 34.66 -15.58 -9.25
N PRO A 695 35.12 -14.87 -8.21
CA PRO A 695 35.33 -13.43 -8.24
C PRO A 695 36.25 -13.02 -9.39
N ARG A 696 35.71 -12.24 -10.34
CA ARG A 696 36.46 -11.75 -11.52
C ARG A 696 36.97 -10.31 -11.38
N ILE A 697 36.47 -9.56 -10.40
CA ILE A 697 36.80 -8.13 -10.24
C ILE A 697 37.15 -7.86 -8.77
N LEU A 698 38.45 -7.80 -8.49
CA LEU A 698 38.96 -7.21 -7.25
C LEU A 698 38.75 -5.71 -7.30
N ARG A 699 37.99 -5.16 -6.35
CA ARG A 699 37.97 -3.74 -6.06
C ARG A 699 38.71 -3.49 -4.77
N HIS A 700 39.47 -2.41 -4.73
CA HIS A 700 40.12 -1.96 -3.50
C HIS A 700 39.23 -0.92 -2.82
N ILE A 701 38.97 -1.11 -1.53
CA ILE A 701 38.53 -0.05 -0.62
C ILE A 701 39.76 0.78 -0.32
N ARG A 702 39.71 2.06 -0.69
CA ARG A 702 40.77 3.03 -0.43
C ARG A 702 40.21 4.35 0.08
N ILE A 703 41.00 5.06 0.88
CA ILE A 703 40.63 6.39 1.38
C ILE A 703 41.82 7.34 1.37
N LEU A 704 41.57 8.61 1.09
CA LEU A 704 42.57 9.66 1.23
C LEU A 704 42.92 9.85 2.71
N ARG A 705 44.18 9.68 3.08
CA ARG A 705 44.71 9.99 4.42
C ARG A 705 45.39 11.35 4.37
N THR A 706 45.05 12.25 5.29
CA THR A 706 45.55 13.65 5.29
C THR A 706 45.82 14.17 6.70
N PRO A 707 46.80 15.08 6.91
CA PRO A 707 47.01 15.75 8.18
C PRO A 707 45.83 16.62 8.64
N ALA A 708 44.99 17.09 7.70
CA ALA A 708 43.89 18.01 7.96
C ALA A 708 42.55 17.43 7.43
N PRO A 709 42.01 16.37 8.07
CA PRO A 709 40.83 15.68 7.58
C PRO A 709 39.56 16.51 7.70
N SER A 710 38.62 16.25 6.80
CA SER A 710 37.30 16.84 6.82
C SER A 710 36.49 16.41 8.06
N GLN A 711 35.74 17.37 8.61
CA GLN A 711 34.84 17.10 9.74
C GLN A 711 33.39 16.85 9.29
N ALA A 712 33.02 17.31 8.10
CA ALA A 712 31.68 17.20 7.54
C ALA A 712 31.53 15.96 6.64
N PRO A 713 30.30 15.47 6.42
CA PRO A 713 30.05 14.41 5.45
C PRO A 713 30.49 14.79 4.03
N GLY A 714 30.95 13.81 3.26
CA GLY A 714 31.32 14.01 1.86
C GLY A 714 30.14 14.47 1.00
N ALA A 715 30.40 15.31 -0.02
CA ALA A 715 29.36 15.94 -0.84
C ALA A 715 28.47 14.94 -1.62
N SER A 716 28.90 13.68 -1.76
CA SER A 716 28.17 12.60 -2.43
C SER A 716 27.68 11.49 -1.49
N SER A 717 27.82 11.66 -0.17
CA SER A 717 27.62 10.60 0.81
C SER A 717 26.14 10.17 0.90
N LYS A 718 25.88 8.91 0.53
CA LYS A 718 24.58 8.24 0.76
C LYS A 718 24.55 7.41 2.05
N VAL A 719 25.70 7.28 2.72
CA VAL A 719 25.88 6.52 3.97
C VAL A 719 24.93 6.97 5.09
N PRO A 720 24.68 8.28 5.30
CA PRO A 720 23.72 8.72 6.32
C PRO A 720 22.31 8.19 6.10
N ALA A 721 21.88 8.03 4.83
CA ALA A 721 20.56 7.53 4.51
C ALA A 721 20.41 6.04 4.88
N GLU A 722 21.44 5.25 4.64
CA GLU A 722 21.45 3.83 5.01
C GLU A 722 21.57 3.64 6.53
N ILE A 723 22.36 4.46 7.22
CA ILE A 723 22.40 4.49 8.69
C ILE A 723 21.03 4.84 9.27
N ALA A 724 20.37 5.87 8.73
CA ALA A 724 19.02 6.25 9.16
C ALA A 724 18.01 5.11 8.95
N ARG A 725 18.11 4.37 7.84
CA ARG A 725 17.29 3.18 7.57
C ARG A 725 17.51 2.07 8.60
N LEU A 726 18.76 1.80 8.98
CA LEU A 726 19.09 0.80 10.00
C LEU A 726 18.55 1.19 11.38
N GLN A 727 18.70 2.47 11.76
CA GLN A 727 18.14 3.02 12.99
C GLN A 727 16.61 2.92 13.02
N HIS A 728 15.96 3.26 11.90
CA HIS A 728 14.52 3.12 11.70
C HIS A 728 14.04 1.67 11.88
N ALA A 729 14.69 0.70 11.23
CA ALA A 729 14.35 -0.71 11.36
C ALA A 729 14.51 -1.22 12.81
N ASN A 730 15.56 -0.76 13.51
CA ASN A 730 15.74 -1.07 14.92
C ASN A 730 14.64 -0.44 15.79
N ALA A 731 14.22 0.79 15.51
CA ALA A 731 13.13 1.44 16.24
C ALA A 731 11.81 0.66 16.10
N ILE A 732 11.47 0.19 14.89
CA ILE A 732 10.30 -0.68 14.65
C ILE A 732 10.37 -1.95 15.51
N ARG A 733 11.53 -2.62 15.52
CA ARG A 733 11.73 -3.82 16.34
C ARG A 733 11.55 -3.55 17.82
N GLN A 734 12.16 -2.49 18.35
CA GLN A 734 12.03 -2.13 19.77
C GLN A 734 10.59 -1.77 20.12
N ALA A 735 9.90 -1.01 19.27
CA ALA A 735 8.50 -0.66 19.47
C ALA A 735 7.58 -1.89 19.46
N ARG A 736 7.78 -2.84 18.54
CA ARG A 736 7.05 -4.12 18.55
C ARG A 736 7.27 -4.86 19.86
N LEU A 737 8.52 -5.01 20.30
CA LEU A 737 8.83 -5.72 21.56
C LEU A 737 8.19 -5.03 22.77
N LEU A 738 8.19 -3.70 22.84
CA LEU A 738 7.51 -2.95 23.90
C LEU A 738 5.98 -3.18 23.85
N ALA A 739 5.40 -3.12 22.66
CA ALA A 739 3.97 -3.33 22.45
C ALA A 739 3.52 -4.76 22.84
N GLU A 740 4.33 -5.79 22.54
CA GLU A 740 4.10 -7.18 22.96
C GLU A 740 4.07 -7.36 24.49
N HIS A 741 4.70 -6.45 25.24
CA HIS A 741 4.65 -6.41 26.70
C HIS A 741 3.56 -5.47 27.25
N GLY A 742 2.64 -5.01 26.39
CA GLY A 742 1.57 -4.08 26.75
C GLY A 742 2.01 -2.62 26.92
N GLN A 743 3.26 -2.28 26.60
CA GLN A 743 3.82 -0.92 26.73
C GLN A 743 3.60 -0.08 25.46
N LEU A 744 2.34 0.09 25.05
CA LEU A 744 2.00 0.77 23.78
C LEU A 744 2.42 2.25 23.75
N GLU A 745 2.37 2.96 24.87
CA GLU A 745 2.82 4.36 24.94
C GLU A 745 4.32 4.48 24.68
N ASP A 746 5.13 3.64 25.34
CA ASP A 746 6.58 3.62 25.16
C ASP A 746 6.94 3.20 23.73
N ALA A 747 6.19 2.24 23.17
CA ALA A 747 6.33 1.82 21.78
C ALA A 747 6.08 2.98 20.81
N ARG A 748 4.98 3.72 20.97
CA ARG A 748 4.66 4.89 20.12
C ARG A 748 5.69 6.00 20.28
N TYR A 749 6.09 6.31 21.52
CA TYR A 749 7.16 7.28 21.79
C TYR A 749 8.45 6.90 21.05
N LYS A 750 8.81 5.61 21.04
CA LYS A 750 9.99 5.12 20.33
C LYS A 750 9.91 5.36 18.81
N LEU A 751 8.73 5.18 18.21
CA LEU A 751 8.51 5.44 16.79
C LEU A 751 8.49 6.95 16.48
N GLU A 752 7.89 7.76 17.35
CA GLU A 752 7.88 9.23 17.20
C GLU A 752 9.29 9.83 17.32
N ASP A 753 10.11 9.30 18.22
CA ASP A 753 11.53 9.67 18.35
C ASP A 753 12.31 9.34 17.06
N ALA A 754 12.11 8.14 16.52
CA ALA A 754 12.69 7.75 15.23
C ALA A 754 12.21 8.66 14.08
N GLN A 755 10.93 9.05 14.07
CA GLN A 755 10.38 9.98 13.08
C GLN A 755 11.05 11.37 13.17
N LYS A 756 11.22 11.92 14.37
CA LYS A 756 11.92 13.21 14.59
C LYS A 756 13.38 13.13 14.14
N ALA A 757 14.05 12.00 14.40
CA ALA A 757 15.42 11.78 13.95
C ALA A 757 15.54 11.80 12.41
N LEU A 758 14.51 11.35 11.68
CA LEU A 758 14.47 11.44 10.21
C LEU A 758 14.31 12.89 9.70
N GLU A 759 13.66 13.78 10.44
CA GLU A 759 13.45 15.19 10.06
C GLU A 759 14.71 16.04 10.21
N ASN A 760 15.56 15.72 11.18
CA ASN A 760 16.84 16.39 11.39
C ASN A 760 17.91 16.02 10.34
N ASN A 761 17.68 14.95 9.57
CA ASN A 761 18.59 14.49 8.51
C ASN A 761 18.17 15.11 7.16
N VAL A 762 18.56 16.37 6.91
CA VAL A 762 18.35 17.05 5.61
C VAL A 762 19.27 16.44 4.55
N LEU A 763 18.85 15.33 3.93
CA LEU A 763 19.58 14.68 2.84
C LEU A 763 18.91 15.03 1.50
N ASP A 764 19.49 15.99 0.79
CA ASP A 764 18.92 16.59 -0.43
C ASP A 764 18.70 15.56 -1.58
N GLY A 765 19.39 14.41 -1.53
CA GLY A 765 19.27 13.30 -2.49
C GLY A 765 18.36 12.12 -2.09
N SER A 766 17.80 12.10 -0.87
CA SER A 766 17.13 10.91 -0.30
C SER A 766 15.66 11.13 0.09
N ARG A 767 15.05 12.24 -0.36
CA ARG A 767 13.71 12.67 0.04
C ARG A 767 12.62 11.59 -0.16
N LYS A 768 12.71 10.79 -1.23
CA LYS A 768 11.79 9.67 -1.48
C LYS A 768 11.91 8.57 -0.42
N LEU A 769 13.12 8.11 -0.12
CA LEU A 769 13.39 7.11 0.92
C LEU A 769 12.92 7.61 2.29
N VAL A 770 13.28 8.84 2.65
CA VAL A 770 12.88 9.43 3.95
C VAL A 770 11.35 9.55 4.06
N ASN A 771 10.66 9.94 2.99
CA ASN A 771 9.20 9.99 2.98
C ASN A 771 8.56 8.60 3.14
N SER A 772 9.11 7.59 2.46
CA SER A 772 8.69 6.20 2.59
C SER A 772 8.89 5.66 4.01
N LEU A 773 10.06 5.90 4.63
CA LEU A 773 10.32 5.54 6.02
C LEU A 773 9.35 6.27 6.97
N ARG A 774 9.10 7.57 6.76
CA ARG A 774 8.15 8.33 7.57
C ARG A 774 6.73 7.76 7.49
N ALA A 775 6.25 7.48 6.28
CA ALA A 775 4.93 6.89 6.08
C ALA A 775 4.80 5.53 6.79
N GLU A 776 5.86 4.73 6.78
CA GLU A 776 5.89 3.44 7.47
C GLU A 776 5.76 3.61 9.00
N LEU A 777 6.50 4.54 9.61
CA LEU A 777 6.38 4.83 11.05
C LEU A 777 4.98 5.34 11.41
N GLN A 778 4.46 6.29 10.63
CA GLN A 778 3.13 6.87 10.86
C GLN A 778 2.03 5.81 10.83
N GLN A 779 2.11 4.88 9.87
CA GLN A 779 1.16 3.78 9.81
C GLN A 779 1.29 2.87 11.03
N LEU A 780 2.50 2.49 11.44
CA LEU A 780 2.67 1.63 12.62
C LEU A 780 2.24 2.31 13.92
N ILE A 781 2.50 3.60 14.10
CA ILE A 781 2.00 4.40 15.23
C ILE A 781 0.47 4.33 15.30
N LYS A 782 -0.22 4.49 14.16
CA LYS A 782 -1.68 4.37 14.08
C LYS A 782 -2.14 2.96 14.46
N LEU A 783 -1.43 1.93 14.00
CA LEU A 783 -1.76 0.53 14.31
C LEU A 783 -1.44 0.15 15.78
N MET A 784 -0.66 0.96 16.50
CA MET A 784 -0.41 0.84 17.94
C MET A 784 -1.36 1.70 18.80
N GLY A 785 -2.51 2.10 18.25
CA GLY A 785 -3.50 2.91 18.97
C GLY A 785 -4.13 2.19 20.17
N THR A 786 -4.44 0.90 20.01
CA THR A 786 -4.96 0.01 21.05
C THR A 786 -4.28 -1.35 20.97
N GLU A 787 -4.36 -2.14 22.04
CA GLU A 787 -3.83 -3.51 22.07
C GLU A 787 -4.50 -4.39 21.00
N GLU A 788 -5.82 -4.31 20.86
CA GLU A 788 -6.56 -5.04 19.82
C GLU A 788 -6.11 -4.67 18.40
N MET A 789 -5.88 -3.38 18.13
CA MET A 789 -5.37 -2.93 16.83
C MET A 789 -3.94 -3.39 16.57
N PHE A 790 -3.09 -3.37 17.61
CA PHE A 790 -1.74 -3.85 17.51
C PHE A 790 -1.74 -5.34 17.21
N GLU A 791 -2.38 -6.17 18.02
CA GLU A 791 -2.44 -7.63 17.81
C GLU A 791 -3.00 -7.98 16.42
N ALA A 792 -4.09 -7.33 16.02
CA ALA A 792 -4.75 -7.68 14.76
C ALA A 792 -4.04 -7.16 13.49
N GLN A 793 -3.26 -6.07 13.58
CA GLN A 793 -2.72 -5.38 12.41
C GLN A 793 -1.30 -4.83 12.62
N GLY A 794 -1.03 -4.20 13.76
CA GLY A 794 0.28 -3.59 14.05
C GLY A 794 1.42 -4.60 14.21
N HIS A 795 1.18 -5.72 14.88
CA HIS A 795 2.11 -6.82 15.10
C HIS A 795 2.55 -7.46 13.79
N PRO A 796 1.65 -7.97 12.93
CA PRO A 796 2.05 -8.53 11.64
C PRO A 796 2.65 -7.48 10.69
N TYR A 797 2.19 -6.22 10.74
CA TYR A 797 2.80 -5.13 9.97
C TYR A 797 4.27 -4.91 10.39
N ALA A 798 4.56 -4.87 11.69
CA ALA A 798 5.91 -4.70 12.22
C ALA A 798 6.83 -5.88 11.85
N LEU A 799 6.33 -7.13 11.94
CA LEU A 799 7.09 -8.31 11.52
C LEU A 799 7.42 -8.30 10.02
N ALA A 800 6.45 -7.95 9.17
CA ALA A 800 6.67 -7.83 7.72
C ALA A 800 7.64 -6.69 7.39
N SER A 801 7.54 -5.56 8.09
CA SER A 801 8.50 -4.45 7.99
C SER A 801 9.92 -4.88 8.39
N GLU A 802 10.08 -5.58 9.52
CA GLU A 802 11.38 -6.12 9.93
C GLU A 802 11.97 -7.05 8.87
N SER A 803 11.15 -7.97 8.32
CA SER A 803 11.56 -8.87 7.25
C SER A 803 12.03 -8.11 6.01
N CYS A 804 11.29 -7.06 5.65
CA CYS A 804 11.59 -6.20 4.51
C CYS A 804 12.94 -5.48 4.66
N HIS A 805 13.19 -4.90 5.84
CA HIS A 805 14.43 -4.17 6.13
C HIS A 805 15.65 -5.07 6.38
N GLY A 806 15.47 -6.21 7.03
CA GLY A 806 16.54 -7.20 7.28
C GLY A 806 17.00 -7.85 5.97
N LEU A 807 16.01 -8.16 5.13
CA LEU A 807 16.01 -8.47 3.70
C LEU A 807 16.75 -7.49 2.79
N GLN A 808 16.40 -6.21 2.97
CA GLN A 808 16.34 -5.21 1.88
C GLN A 808 15.54 -5.70 0.67
N ARG A 809 14.49 -6.47 0.92
CA ARG A 809 13.65 -7.16 -0.08
C ARG A 809 12.20 -6.88 0.23
N TYR A 810 11.38 -6.68 -0.79
CA TYR A 810 9.95 -6.46 -0.58
C TYR A 810 9.29 -7.59 0.23
N ALA A 811 8.41 -7.19 1.14
CA ALA A 811 7.47 -8.06 1.85
C ALA A 811 6.15 -7.30 2.03
N GLY A 812 5.02 -7.98 1.83
CA GLY A 812 3.69 -7.36 1.94
C GLY A 812 3.34 -7.07 3.39
N ARG A 813 2.87 -5.84 3.69
CA ARG A 813 2.57 -5.42 5.06
C ARG A 813 1.07 -5.36 5.39
N GLY A 814 0.20 -5.59 4.40
CA GLY A 814 -1.25 -5.69 4.59
C GLY A 814 -1.98 -4.35 4.77
N GLY A 815 -1.43 -3.23 4.27
CA GLY A 815 -2.04 -1.89 4.31
C GLY A 815 -2.86 -1.53 3.06
N ASP A 816 -3.68 -0.46 3.15
CA ASP A 816 -4.44 0.08 2.01
C ASP A 816 -3.51 0.83 1.03
N GLU A 817 -3.58 0.43 -0.26
CA GLU A 817 -3.21 1.02 -1.57
C GLU A 817 -2.08 2.07 -1.75
N ASP A 818 -1.56 2.71 -0.71
CA ASP A 818 -0.36 3.58 -0.67
C ASP A 818 0.80 2.88 0.08
N ASP A 819 1.00 1.59 -0.18
CA ASP A 819 2.01 0.80 0.51
C ASP A 819 3.42 1.38 0.31
N VAL A 820 4.20 1.40 1.38
CA VAL A 820 5.61 1.77 1.32
C VAL A 820 6.37 0.72 0.50
N HIS A 821 6.50 0.92 -0.82
CA HIS A 821 7.14 -0.01 -1.77
C HIS A 821 8.68 -0.03 -1.68
N LEU A 822 9.22 0.10 -0.47
CA LEU A 822 10.66 -0.05 -0.25
C LEU A 822 11.11 -1.43 -0.76
N PHE A 823 12.18 -1.42 -1.57
CA PHE A 823 12.81 -2.60 -2.16
C PHE A 823 11.98 -3.38 -3.18
N ALA A 824 10.82 -2.86 -3.62
CA ALA A 824 10.13 -3.42 -4.79
C ALA A 824 10.94 -3.13 -6.06
N THR A 825 11.05 -4.12 -6.96
CA THR A 825 11.62 -3.92 -8.29
C THR A 825 10.51 -3.55 -9.28
N PRO A 826 10.84 -2.92 -10.43
CA PRO A 826 9.83 -2.57 -11.43
C PRO A 826 8.97 -3.76 -11.89
N ARG A 827 9.53 -4.97 -11.90
CA ARG A 827 8.77 -6.18 -12.26
C ARG A 827 7.77 -6.58 -11.18
N MET A 828 8.12 -6.40 -9.91
CA MET A 828 7.19 -6.63 -8.79
C MET A 828 5.98 -5.70 -8.91
N ASP A 829 6.22 -4.41 -9.18
CA ASP A 829 5.14 -3.43 -9.36
C ASP A 829 4.29 -3.73 -10.60
N THR A 830 4.91 -4.18 -11.69
CA THR A 830 4.17 -4.63 -12.89
C THR A 830 3.24 -5.79 -12.57
N TYR A 831 3.72 -6.79 -11.81
CA TYR A 831 2.91 -7.93 -11.43
C TYR A 831 1.81 -7.58 -10.44
N LEU A 832 2.05 -6.60 -9.55
CA LEU A 832 1.01 -6.05 -8.68
C LEU A 832 -0.16 -5.50 -9.50
N GLU A 833 0.13 -4.67 -10.50
CA GLU A 833 -0.92 -4.08 -11.34
C GLU A 833 -1.65 -5.13 -12.18
N GLN A 834 -0.93 -6.14 -12.70
CA GLN A 834 -1.55 -7.27 -13.39
C GLN A 834 -2.44 -8.10 -12.45
N ALA A 835 -2.03 -8.30 -11.20
CA ALA A 835 -2.82 -9.02 -10.21
C ALA A 835 -4.07 -8.25 -9.79
N LYS A 836 -3.98 -6.92 -9.63
CA LYS A 836 -5.16 -6.06 -9.42
C LYS A 836 -6.18 -6.24 -10.55
N ASN A 837 -5.72 -6.16 -11.80
CA ASN A 837 -6.60 -6.38 -12.96
C ASN A 837 -7.18 -7.80 -12.99
N PHE A 838 -6.40 -8.81 -12.58
CA PHE A 838 -6.86 -10.20 -12.50
C PHE A 838 -7.87 -10.43 -11.36
N GLU A 839 -7.75 -9.73 -10.23
CA GLU A 839 -8.76 -9.79 -9.15
C GLU A 839 -10.11 -9.21 -9.60
N GLU A 840 -10.07 -8.19 -10.47
CA GLU A 840 -11.25 -7.56 -11.06
C GLU A 840 -11.92 -8.43 -12.12
N ASP A 841 -11.11 -9.04 -12.99
CA ASP A 841 -11.58 -9.97 -14.03
C ASP A 841 -10.65 -11.20 -14.11
N PRO A 842 -10.96 -12.27 -13.36
CA PRO A 842 -10.18 -13.52 -13.39
C PRO A 842 -10.24 -14.26 -14.73
N THR A 843 -11.09 -13.82 -15.67
CA THR A 843 -11.21 -14.42 -17.01
C THR A 843 -10.35 -13.71 -18.05
N ALA A 844 -9.85 -12.51 -17.72
CA ALA A 844 -8.96 -11.76 -18.58
C ALA A 844 -7.63 -12.51 -18.80
N PRO A 845 -7.04 -12.44 -20.01
CA PRO A 845 -5.73 -13.02 -20.25
C PRO A 845 -4.67 -12.28 -19.43
N VAL A 846 -3.90 -13.04 -18.66
CA VAL A 846 -2.72 -12.54 -17.96
C VAL A 846 -1.50 -12.89 -18.80
N LEU A 847 -0.63 -11.91 -19.04
CA LEU A 847 0.62 -12.13 -19.77
C LEU A 847 1.48 -13.15 -19.02
N THR A 848 2.13 -14.04 -19.75
CA THR A 848 3.16 -14.94 -19.20
C THR A 848 4.46 -14.17 -18.96
N ALA A 849 5.37 -14.74 -18.15
CA ALA A 849 6.67 -14.12 -17.89
C ALA A 849 7.48 -13.86 -19.18
N ASP A 850 7.37 -14.74 -20.19
CA ASP A 850 8.07 -14.58 -21.48
C ASP A 850 7.49 -13.42 -22.30
N GLU A 851 6.18 -13.21 -22.24
CA GLU A 851 5.50 -12.10 -22.92
C GLU A 851 5.84 -10.76 -22.28
N ASP A 852 5.96 -10.71 -20.95
CA ASP A 852 6.42 -9.54 -20.22
C ASP A 852 7.86 -9.15 -20.57
N VAL A 853 8.75 -10.13 -20.79
CA VAL A 853 10.13 -9.86 -21.25
C VAL A 853 10.12 -9.30 -22.68
N LYS A 854 9.29 -9.87 -23.57
CA LYS A 854 9.13 -9.36 -24.94
C LYS A 854 8.63 -7.92 -24.97
N GLN A 855 7.65 -7.58 -24.12
CA GLN A 855 7.16 -6.21 -24.00
C GLN A 855 8.24 -5.25 -23.49
N GLU A 856 9.04 -5.65 -22.50
CA GLU A 856 10.16 -4.83 -22.01
C GLU A 856 11.18 -4.53 -23.10
N ILE A 857 11.58 -5.53 -23.89
CA ILE A 857 12.56 -5.37 -24.97
C ILE A 857 12.02 -4.41 -26.04
N ASN A 858 10.75 -4.56 -26.44
CA ASN A 858 10.13 -3.72 -27.46
C ASN A 858 9.95 -2.25 -27.02
N CYS A 859 9.84 -1.99 -25.72
CA CYS A 859 9.79 -0.63 -25.18
C CYS A 859 11.18 0.04 -25.10
N GLN A 860 12.27 -0.74 -25.20
CA GLN A 860 13.66 -0.25 -25.14
C GLN A 860 14.28 -0.02 -26.52
N SER A 861 13.75 -0.66 -27.57
CA SER A 861 14.12 -0.47 -28.98
C SER A 861 13.39 0.71 -29.60
#